data_AF-A0A1Y1ZXH4-F1
#
_entry.id   AF-A0A1Y1ZXH4-F1
#
_cell.length_a   1.000
_cell.length_b   1.000
_cell.length_c   1.000
_cell.angle_alpha   90.00
_cell.angle_beta   90.00
_cell.angle_gamma   90.00
#
_symmetry.space_group_name_H-M   'P 1'
#
loop_
_entity.id
_entity.type
_entity.pdbx_description
1 polymer ?
#
loop_
_entity_poly.entity_id
_entity_poly.type
_entity_poly.pdbx_seq_one_letter_code
_entity_poly.pdbx_strand_id
1 'polypeptide(L)'
;MAFDPSSGDRWEQFKPVIELLYMSEKKKLSEVAETMKRDHEFDAGENQYKYHFKKWRWKRSLSAKKKAAVAAELQTRALIGKGPTTVTCKGRAVDAKKIRRHLKESLRQGNGVQLTFANRIFLKWNMPYAAMQEFHFRSSNRGPTLPFSVPTPASDIEIATPSVSAVSPLGAPSPTTTVVKTKTAMDRARLFFEGRHDQLIASMDRGERIIMSEWLYQYWYYGFKTAKTWGRGPREWTAASLQFDDFRPLARRSLPSTPGDMANTPSTQLEVIARPSDLCRWLIHVPNSDYFGSEDDSPEMTHPTPDPNDESTWTDWPATWQDPPLNTRLRDALEHNDFSTVKAGKLPVAVPQIAAAAKRSPSELFEESLGFAIMSRNLDLVRDTADKVKKEKVDVSPLYPLHLATSYLDGSKSCCDILRTLLRNMSHSGRRESYINDHGHTVLDNLMIAVLKAHSSVKPHELCDSLRNMSRFPGEEVDICGRWDADSDCIRQLYTCGNSSIPFQWKHKFCHTSVQAVCHCIMTLHVNFTRTFFSSTSGLYVRQCFSCGLKLQLQPLHTLVLTAFHLVCSGCEGEDLFGMVACLLCLLACGVNPRNPAPISMSSLFHQGDLEDVCDHEDISPCELSRRLSTVPAKTSWSHQGQIGWRLFCTVLSICTDGWDVNSDDEGEDVEVDVFEDFIGESLPDDYLIELHAELHTRGIFGDRKDIASLWAAVQAEILTYRRLDDESDWLSSYFDMEMVLANLEHGYPASTRFIEEGLLETHCSCGWLVPTWDRITTLENATTEYIANLDVWERATYSVLGEI
;
A
#
# COMPACT_ATOMS: atom_id res chain seq x y z
N MET A 1 25.60 -89.41 23.61
CA MET A 1 25.42 -88.28 22.67
C MET A 1 24.17 -87.53 23.09
N ALA A 2 24.30 -86.31 23.62
CA ALA A 2 23.18 -85.45 23.97
C ALA A 2 23.61 -83.98 23.95
N PHE A 3 23.10 -83.26 22.95
CA PHE A 3 22.81 -81.83 22.81
C PHE A 3 23.70 -80.80 23.54
N ASP A 4 24.56 -80.15 22.77
CA ASP A 4 25.06 -78.78 22.99
C ASP A 4 23.98 -77.78 22.52
N PRO A 5 23.33 -77.00 23.40
CA PRO A 5 22.51 -75.88 22.99
C PRO A 5 23.44 -74.70 22.70
N SER A 6 23.46 -74.33 21.41
CA SER A 6 24.29 -73.27 20.84
C SER A 6 24.40 -72.01 21.72
N SER A 7 25.60 -71.44 21.72
CA SER A 7 26.01 -70.17 22.35
C SER A 7 25.12 -68.94 22.09
N GLY A 8 24.07 -69.04 21.27
CA GLY A 8 23.07 -68.00 21.03
C GLY A 8 22.10 -67.74 22.19
N ASP A 9 21.83 -68.73 23.04
CA ASP A 9 20.74 -68.64 24.05
C ASP A 9 21.18 -67.89 25.33
N ARG A 10 22.43 -68.07 25.77
CA ARG A 10 23.01 -67.36 26.94
C ARG A 10 23.00 -65.83 26.79
N TRP A 11 23.18 -65.32 25.57
CA TRP A 11 23.14 -63.87 25.31
C TRP A 11 21.75 -63.28 25.53
N GLU A 12 20.67 -63.98 25.14
CA GLU A 12 19.31 -63.51 25.38
C GLU A 12 18.91 -63.63 26.85
N GLN A 13 19.43 -64.63 27.58
CA GLN A 13 19.23 -64.78 29.03
C GLN A 13 19.82 -63.61 29.84
N PHE A 14 21.05 -63.19 29.51
CA PHE A 14 21.73 -62.09 30.21
C PHE A 14 21.42 -60.70 29.63
N LYS A 15 20.66 -60.63 28.55
CA LYS A 15 20.27 -59.37 27.90
C LYS A 15 19.66 -58.35 28.86
N PRO A 16 18.76 -58.68 29.82
CA PRO A 16 18.22 -57.69 30.75
C PRO A 16 19.29 -57.07 31.68
N VAL A 17 20.26 -57.88 32.11
CA VAL A 17 21.34 -57.46 33.01
C VAL A 17 22.36 -56.60 32.26
N ILE A 18 22.76 -57.04 31.06
CA ILE A 18 23.66 -56.27 30.19
C ILE A 18 22.99 -54.95 29.78
N GLU A 19 21.66 -54.95 29.55
CA GLU A 19 20.90 -53.75 29.27
C GLU A 19 20.93 -52.77 30.46
N LEU A 20 20.70 -53.25 31.68
CA LEU A 20 20.77 -52.44 32.90
C LEU A 20 22.16 -51.79 33.04
N LEU A 21 23.22 -52.58 32.97
CA LEU A 21 24.60 -52.10 33.14
C LEU A 21 25.02 -51.12 32.02
N TYR A 22 24.72 -51.45 30.76
CA TYR A 22 25.20 -50.68 29.61
C TYR A 22 24.31 -49.47 29.27
N MET A 23 22.99 -49.57 29.42
CA MET A 23 22.04 -48.53 29.02
C MET A 23 21.53 -47.70 30.20
N SER A 24 21.23 -48.31 31.35
CA SER A 24 20.68 -47.61 32.53
C SER A 24 21.78 -47.03 33.42
N GLU A 25 22.78 -47.84 33.79
CA GLU A 25 23.90 -47.43 34.66
C GLU A 25 25.02 -46.70 33.89
N LYS A 26 24.97 -46.71 32.55
CA LYS A 26 25.93 -46.03 31.64
C LYS A 26 27.40 -46.46 31.80
N LYS A 27 27.69 -47.63 32.40
CA LYS A 27 29.04 -48.19 32.57
C LYS A 27 29.77 -48.37 31.23
N LYS A 28 31.08 -48.17 31.17
CA LYS A 28 31.83 -48.38 29.90
C LYS A 28 31.73 -49.84 29.45
N LEU A 29 31.87 -50.11 28.16
CA LEU A 29 31.74 -51.48 27.65
C LEU A 29 32.75 -52.44 28.30
N SER A 30 33.97 -51.95 28.58
CA SER A 30 35.00 -52.65 29.35
C SER A 30 34.51 -53.02 30.76
N GLU A 31 33.88 -52.07 31.47
CA GLU A 31 33.33 -52.28 32.81
C GLU A 31 32.12 -53.23 32.80
N VAL A 32 31.29 -53.19 31.76
CA VAL A 32 30.17 -54.13 31.58
C VAL A 32 30.72 -55.55 31.36
N ALA A 33 31.74 -55.70 30.50
CA ALA A 33 32.36 -57.00 30.26
C ALA A 33 33.03 -57.55 31.53
N GLU A 34 33.73 -56.71 32.30
CA GLU A 34 34.31 -57.10 33.59
C GLU A 34 33.25 -57.47 34.64
N THR A 35 32.16 -56.69 34.73
CA THR A 35 31.05 -56.97 35.66
C THR A 35 30.35 -58.28 35.30
N MET A 36 30.08 -58.52 34.00
CA MET A 36 29.46 -59.75 33.52
C MET A 36 30.37 -60.97 33.71
N LYS A 37 31.68 -60.81 33.56
CA LYS A 37 32.67 -61.86 33.82
C LYS A 37 32.75 -62.20 35.31
N ARG A 38 32.78 -61.19 36.17
CA ARG A 38 32.95 -61.35 37.62
C ARG A 38 31.68 -61.83 38.33
N ASP A 39 30.54 -61.23 38.02
CA ASP A 39 29.31 -61.37 38.82
C ASP A 39 28.32 -62.36 38.18
N HIS A 40 28.51 -62.73 36.91
CA HIS A 40 27.60 -63.58 36.15
C HIS A 40 28.30 -64.71 35.36
N GLU A 41 29.61 -64.92 35.61
CA GLU A 41 30.45 -65.93 34.92
C GLU A 41 30.30 -65.92 33.38
N PHE A 42 30.05 -64.72 32.83
CA PHE A 42 29.80 -64.50 31.43
C PHE A 42 31.01 -63.79 30.80
N ASP A 43 32.01 -64.59 30.44
CA ASP A 43 33.24 -64.12 29.81
C ASP A 43 33.06 -64.00 28.29
N ALA A 44 32.93 -62.76 27.81
CA ALA A 44 32.78 -62.46 26.39
C ALA A 44 33.66 -61.27 26.00
N GLY A 45 34.24 -61.30 24.80
CA GLY A 45 35.07 -60.21 24.31
C GLY A 45 34.24 -58.98 23.94
N GLU A 46 34.80 -57.77 24.08
CA GLU A 46 34.09 -56.52 23.73
C GLU A 46 33.49 -56.52 22.31
N ASN A 47 34.15 -57.18 21.35
CA ASN A 47 33.66 -57.27 19.98
C ASN A 47 32.37 -58.09 19.87
N GLN A 48 32.18 -59.09 20.73
CA GLN A 48 30.95 -59.86 20.81
C GLN A 48 29.82 -59.02 21.42
N TYR A 49 30.10 -58.23 22.48
CA TYR A 49 29.12 -57.25 22.98
C TYR A 49 28.73 -56.23 21.92
N LYS A 50 29.69 -55.68 21.15
CA LYS A 50 29.40 -54.76 20.04
C LYS A 50 28.52 -55.41 18.97
N TYR A 51 28.79 -56.67 18.62
CA TYR A 51 27.95 -57.45 17.69
C TYR A 51 26.52 -57.63 18.23
N HIS A 52 26.36 -58.03 19.50
CA HIS A 52 25.06 -58.20 20.13
C HIS A 52 24.31 -56.88 20.33
N PHE A 53 24.99 -55.78 20.65
CA PHE A 53 24.36 -54.45 20.71
C PHE A 53 23.85 -54.01 19.33
N LYS A 54 24.58 -54.34 18.26
CA LYS A 54 24.11 -54.11 16.89
C LYS A 54 22.90 -55.00 16.56
N LYS A 55 22.95 -56.29 16.93
CA LYS A 55 21.86 -57.27 16.77
C LYS A 55 20.58 -56.85 17.52
N TRP A 56 20.72 -56.37 18.77
CA TRP A 56 19.65 -55.87 19.63
C TRP A 56 19.25 -54.41 19.34
N ARG A 57 19.92 -53.75 18.38
CA ARG A 57 19.68 -52.37 17.97
C ARG A 57 19.85 -51.34 19.11
N TRP A 58 20.72 -51.61 20.08
CA TRP A 58 21.04 -50.69 21.18
C TRP A 58 21.96 -49.56 20.71
N LYS A 59 21.50 -48.32 20.85
CA LYS A 59 22.28 -47.11 20.53
C LYS A 59 22.21 -46.12 21.69
N ARG A 60 23.38 -45.75 22.25
CA ARG A 60 23.51 -44.74 23.33
C ARG A 60 23.19 -43.31 22.89
N SER A 61 23.31 -43.03 21.60
CA SER A 61 22.99 -41.73 21.02
C SER A 61 21.79 -41.84 20.09
N LEU A 62 20.84 -40.93 20.27
CA LEU A 62 19.82 -40.63 19.27
C LEU A 62 20.51 -40.20 17.96
N SER A 63 20.00 -40.68 16.82
CA SER A 63 20.45 -40.23 15.51
C SER A 63 20.13 -38.75 15.30
N ALA A 64 20.88 -38.06 14.44
CA ALA A 64 20.62 -36.67 14.11
C ALA A 64 19.17 -36.47 13.61
N LYS A 65 18.68 -37.36 12.73
CA LYS A 65 17.29 -37.37 12.24
C LYS A 65 16.26 -37.45 13.37
N LYS A 66 16.51 -38.25 14.42
CA LYS A 66 15.60 -38.34 15.58
C LYS A 66 15.70 -37.13 16.50
N LYS A 67 16.89 -36.54 16.68
CA LYS A 67 17.05 -35.29 17.44
C LYS A 67 16.34 -34.12 16.76
N ALA A 68 16.39 -34.07 15.42
CA ALA A 68 15.67 -33.08 14.62
C ALA A 68 14.15 -33.26 14.74
N ALA A 69 13.64 -34.50 14.66
CA ALA A 69 12.20 -34.78 14.85
C ALA A 69 11.71 -34.40 16.25
N VAL A 70 12.48 -34.72 17.30
CA VAL A 70 12.17 -34.30 18.68
C VAL A 70 12.23 -32.78 18.84
N ALA A 71 13.20 -32.11 18.21
CA ALA A 71 13.31 -30.65 18.23
C ALA A 71 12.12 -29.98 17.52
N ALA A 72 11.70 -30.49 16.36
CA ALA A 72 10.54 -30.00 15.62
C ALA A 72 9.25 -30.14 16.42
N GLU A 73 9.03 -31.30 17.05
CA GLU A 73 7.84 -31.53 17.88
C GLU A 73 7.83 -30.66 19.16
N LEU A 74 9.01 -30.42 19.76
CA LEU A 74 9.15 -29.45 20.86
C LEU A 74 8.86 -28.00 20.41
N GLN A 75 9.23 -27.64 19.18
CA GLN A 75 8.84 -26.35 18.58
C GLN A 75 7.32 -26.29 18.38
N THR A 76 6.70 -27.29 17.74
CA THR A 76 5.24 -27.37 17.54
C THR A 76 4.45 -27.27 18.85
N ARG A 77 4.91 -27.93 19.92
CA ARG A 77 4.24 -27.80 21.23
C ARG A 77 4.45 -26.45 21.92
N ALA A 78 5.62 -25.84 21.74
CA ALA A 78 5.86 -24.48 22.21
C ALA A 78 4.95 -23.46 21.49
N LEU A 79 4.65 -23.69 20.20
CA LEU A 79 3.69 -22.90 19.41
C LEU A 79 2.25 -23.00 19.94
N ILE A 80 1.89 -24.09 20.63
CA ILE A 80 0.55 -24.32 21.20
C ILE A 80 0.51 -23.92 22.69
N GLY A 81 1.55 -23.26 23.22
CA GLY A 81 1.58 -22.77 24.61
C GLY A 81 1.65 -23.86 25.68
N LYS A 82 1.98 -25.11 25.32
CA LYS A 82 2.08 -26.23 26.28
C LYS A 82 3.46 -26.25 26.95
N GLY A 83 3.45 -26.37 28.29
CA GLY A 83 4.63 -26.31 29.16
C GLY A 83 5.65 -27.47 28.99
N PRO A 84 6.75 -27.45 29.78
CA PRO A 84 7.90 -28.32 29.58
C PRO A 84 7.51 -29.81 29.65
N THR A 85 7.96 -30.55 28.65
CA THR A 85 7.48 -31.91 28.37
C THR A 85 8.57 -32.95 28.56
N THR A 86 8.18 -34.11 29.08
CA THR A 86 9.04 -35.29 29.14
C THR A 86 8.90 -36.00 27.80
N VAL A 87 9.90 -35.89 26.93
CA VAL A 87 9.91 -36.59 25.63
C VAL A 87 10.43 -38.00 25.87
N THR A 88 9.63 -39.02 25.57
CA THR A 88 10.02 -40.42 25.60
C THR A 88 10.18 -40.94 24.17
N CYS A 89 11.31 -41.57 23.83
CA CYS A 89 11.48 -42.28 22.56
C CYS A 89 11.52 -43.79 22.84
N LYS A 90 10.57 -44.56 22.31
CA LYS A 90 10.35 -45.99 22.62
C LYS A 90 10.20 -46.25 24.13
N GLY A 91 9.39 -45.46 24.83
CA GLY A 91 9.22 -45.56 26.29
C GLY A 91 10.41 -45.08 27.13
N ARG A 92 11.43 -44.41 26.56
CA ARG A 92 12.63 -43.94 27.29
C ARG A 92 12.80 -42.43 27.26
N ALA A 93 13.03 -41.80 28.41
CA ALA A 93 13.23 -40.36 28.52
C ALA A 93 14.44 -39.86 27.69
N VAL A 94 14.21 -38.87 26.84
CA VAL A 94 15.23 -38.22 26.02
C VAL A 94 16.02 -37.22 26.87
N ASP A 95 17.35 -37.32 26.84
CA ASP A 95 18.23 -36.38 27.54
C ASP A 95 18.12 -34.96 26.95
N ALA A 96 17.48 -34.06 27.71
CA ALA A 96 17.27 -32.66 27.36
C ALA A 96 18.59 -31.91 27.05
N LYS A 97 19.73 -32.34 27.59
CA LYS A 97 21.06 -31.74 27.31
C LYS A 97 21.52 -32.05 25.87
N LYS A 98 21.20 -33.24 25.35
CA LYS A 98 21.54 -33.64 23.96
C LYS A 98 20.69 -32.89 22.93
N ILE A 99 19.41 -32.68 23.22
CA ILE A 99 18.52 -31.87 22.37
C ILE A 99 18.95 -30.40 22.41
N ARG A 100 19.25 -29.86 23.60
CA ARG A 100 19.78 -28.49 23.76
C ARG A 100 21.08 -28.28 22.99
N ARG A 101 22.01 -29.23 23.03
CA ARG A 101 23.27 -29.16 22.24
C ARG A 101 22.98 -29.14 20.75
N HIS A 102 22.03 -29.95 20.28
CA HIS A 102 21.64 -29.98 18.87
C HIS A 102 21.01 -28.65 18.45
N LEU A 103 20.08 -28.10 19.24
CA LEU A 103 19.49 -26.78 18.97
C LEU A 103 20.55 -25.67 18.95
N LYS A 104 21.49 -25.66 19.91
CA LYS A 104 22.62 -24.71 19.93
C LYS A 104 23.53 -24.85 18.71
N GLU A 105 23.77 -26.07 18.24
CA GLU A 105 24.56 -26.33 17.04
C GLU A 105 23.85 -25.84 15.78
N SER A 106 22.54 -26.09 15.65
CA SER A 106 21.73 -25.58 14.55
C SER A 106 21.65 -24.05 14.54
N LEU A 107 21.61 -23.40 15.71
CA LEU A 107 21.70 -21.93 15.83
C LEU A 107 23.05 -21.41 15.31
N ARG A 108 24.15 -22.11 15.61
CA ARG A 108 25.49 -21.75 15.11
C ARG A 108 25.62 -21.91 13.60
N GLN A 109 25.01 -22.97 13.04
CA GLN A 109 24.99 -23.19 11.59
C GLN A 109 24.08 -22.21 10.85
N GLY A 110 22.97 -21.77 11.47
CA GLY A 110 22.06 -20.77 10.91
C GLY A 110 22.61 -19.34 10.89
N ASN A 111 23.50 -18.98 11.82
CA ASN A 111 24.17 -17.68 11.85
C ASN A 111 25.08 -17.41 10.65
N GLY A 112 25.42 -18.43 9.85
CA GLY A 112 26.22 -18.30 8.63
C GLY A 112 25.41 -18.09 7.34
N VAL A 113 24.07 -18.14 7.40
CA VAL A 113 23.22 -17.91 6.23
C VAL A 113 23.02 -16.40 6.06
N GLN A 114 23.44 -15.89 4.90
CA GLN A 114 23.28 -14.49 4.50
C GLN A 114 21.78 -14.23 4.27
N LEU A 115 21.18 -13.38 5.10
CA LEU A 115 19.77 -13.00 5.01
C LEU A 115 19.70 -11.59 4.42
N THR A 116 19.03 -11.46 3.27
CA THR A 116 18.71 -10.18 2.60
C THR A 116 17.29 -9.79 2.96
N PHE A 117 17.03 -8.49 3.09
CA PHE A 117 15.69 -7.95 3.32
C PHE A 117 14.81 -8.22 2.08
N ALA A 118 13.58 -8.70 2.24
CA ALA A 118 12.61 -8.66 1.16
C ALA A 118 12.07 -7.24 1.00
N ASN A 119 11.74 -6.87 -0.23
CA ASN A 119 11.35 -5.51 -0.59
C ASN A 119 10.02 -5.12 0.08
N ARG A 120 9.94 -3.87 0.57
CA ARG A 120 8.70 -3.23 1.06
C ARG A 120 8.06 -3.94 2.25
N ILE A 121 8.89 -4.49 3.13
CA ILE A 121 8.42 -5.18 4.34
C ILE A 121 7.71 -4.19 5.25
N PHE A 122 8.21 -2.96 5.41
CA PHE A 122 7.65 -2.03 6.40
C PHE A 122 6.52 -1.19 5.84
N LEU A 123 6.61 -0.73 4.59
CA LEU A 123 5.57 0.10 3.95
C LEU A 123 4.15 -0.50 3.98
N LYS A 124 4.02 -1.82 4.12
CA LYS A 124 2.74 -2.56 4.12
C LYS A 124 1.99 -2.56 5.46
N TRP A 125 2.58 -2.06 6.55
CA TRP A 125 2.01 -2.13 7.91
C TRP A 125 1.43 -0.80 8.38
N ASN A 126 0.63 -0.15 7.56
CA ASN A 126 0.02 1.15 7.85
C ASN A 126 -1.18 1.12 8.81
N MET A 127 -1.49 -0.04 9.41
CA MET A 127 -2.63 -0.20 10.32
C MET A 127 -2.28 -1.05 11.56
N PRO A 128 -2.84 -0.75 12.74
CA PRO A 128 -2.71 -1.58 13.93
C PRO A 128 -3.50 -2.89 13.78
N TYR A 129 -3.21 -3.86 14.66
CA TYR A 129 -3.86 -5.17 14.60
C TYR A 129 -5.39 -5.08 14.64
N ALA A 130 -5.94 -4.14 15.42
CA ALA A 130 -7.38 -3.98 15.60
C ALA A 130 -8.10 -3.78 14.25
N ALA A 131 -7.55 -2.90 13.40
CA ALA A 131 -8.04 -2.61 12.05
C ALA A 131 -7.71 -3.74 11.04
N MET A 132 -6.62 -4.49 11.24
CA MET A 132 -6.25 -5.61 10.36
C MET A 132 -7.02 -6.92 10.61
N GLN A 133 -7.95 -6.96 11.58
CA GLN A 133 -8.72 -8.18 11.90
C GLN A 133 -9.55 -8.71 10.72
N GLU A 134 -9.92 -7.88 9.75
CA GLU A 134 -10.61 -8.36 8.55
C GLU A 134 -9.65 -8.97 7.51
N PHE A 135 -8.37 -8.55 7.52
CA PHE A 135 -7.35 -8.90 6.52
C PHE A 135 -6.80 -10.32 6.71
N HIS A 136 -6.47 -10.71 7.96
CA HIS A 136 -5.78 -11.98 8.21
C HIS A 136 -6.69 -13.22 8.35
N PHE A 137 -8.01 -13.01 8.51
CA PHE A 137 -8.94 -14.09 8.86
C PHE A 137 -9.69 -14.69 7.66
N ARG A 138 -9.73 -14.03 6.49
CA ARG A 138 -10.26 -14.65 5.26
C ARG A 138 -9.30 -15.70 4.68
N SER A 139 -7.99 -15.49 4.76
CA SER A 139 -7.00 -16.49 4.28
C SER A 139 -6.87 -17.71 5.19
N SER A 140 -7.30 -17.62 6.46
CA SER A 140 -7.21 -18.73 7.43
C SER A 140 -8.45 -19.64 7.43
N ASN A 141 -9.55 -19.25 6.77
CA ASN A 141 -10.78 -20.05 6.69
C ASN A 141 -10.89 -20.92 5.43
N ARG A 142 -9.96 -20.80 4.47
CA ARG A 142 -9.64 -21.93 3.57
C ARG A 142 -8.58 -22.78 4.24
N GLY A 143 -8.96 -23.43 5.34
CA GLY A 143 -8.23 -24.60 5.76
C GLY A 143 -8.14 -25.57 4.57
N PRO A 144 -7.01 -26.24 4.33
CA PRO A 144 -7.05 -27.43 3.52
C PRO A 144 -8.09 -28.35 4.18
N THR A 145 -9.21 -28.60 3.52
CA THR A 145 -10.02 -29.78 3.79
C THR A 145 -9.20 -30.98 3.36
N LEU A 146 -8.18 -31.30 4.15
CA LEU A 146 -7.52 -32.58 4.16
C LEU A 146 -7.86 -33.21 5.52
N PRO A 147 -8.60 -34.32 5.52
CA PRO A 147 -8.91 -35.03 6.75
C PRO A 147 -7.60 -35.46 7.39
N PHE A 148 -7.51 -35.30 8.71
CA PHE A 148 -6.66 -36.06 9.62
C PHE A 148 -5.29 -36.46 9.05
N SER A 149 -4.22 -35.89 9.60
CA SER A 149 -2.91 -36.55 9.56
C SER A 149 -3.10 -37.98 10.06
N VAL A 150 -3.13 -38.93 9.11
CA VAL A 150 -3.13 -40.36 9.38
C VAL A 150 -1.97 -40.60 10.33
N PRO A 151 -2.17 -41.25 11.49
CA PRO A 151 -1.07 -41.60 12.37
C PRO A 151 -0.08 -42.39 11.54
N THR A 152 1.14 -41.88 11.34
CA THR A 152 2.18 -42.73 10.79
C THR A 152 2.35 -43.88 11.79
N PRO A 153 2.03 -45.14 11.45
CA PRO A 153 2.18 -46.25 12.39
C PRO A 153 3.66 -46.62 12.43
N ALA A 154 4.49 -45.76 13.03
CA ALA A 154 5.91 -45.98 13.38
C ALA A 154 6.61 -44.75 14.00
N SER A 155 5.93 -43.74 14.57
CA SER A 155 6.66 -42.70 15.30
C SER A 155 7.02 -43.19 16.70
N ASP A 156 8.26 -43.64 16.88
CA ASP A 156 8.90 -44.05 18.14
C ASP A 156 8.91 -42.96 19.24
N ILE A 157 8.14 -41.88 19.16
CA ILE A 157 8.24 -40.68 20.01
C ILE A 157 6.89 -40.44 20.69
N GLU A 158 6.88 -40.54 22.01
CA GLU A 158 5.77 -40.22 22.90
C GLU A 158 6.13 -38.97 23.71
N ILE A 159 5.16 -38.11 23.98
CA ILE A 159 5.42 -36.87 24.70
C ILE A 159 4.31 -36.61 25.71
N ALA A 160 4.67 -36.72 26.99
CA ALA A 160 3.75 -36.55 28.12
C ALA A 160 4.01 -35.24 28.87
N THR A 161 2.93 -34.51 29.13
CA THR A 161 2.92 -33.37 30.06
C THR A 161 2.90 -33.94 31.48
N PRO A 162 3.86 -33.63 32.37
CA PRO A 162 3.81 -34.13 33.74
C PRO A 162 2.57 -33.60 34.47
N SER A 163 1.96 -34.44 35.31
CA SER A 163 0.90 -34.02 36.24
C SER A 163 1.46 -33.02 37.27
N VAL A 164 0.59 -32.15 37.79
CA VAL A 164 0.86 -30.92 38.56
C VAL A 164 1.57 -31.13 39.91
N SER A 165 2.15 -32.30 40.19
CA SER A 165 2.65 -32.66 41.53
C SER A 165 4.16 -32.45 41.76
N ALA A 166 4.87 -31.71 40.91
CA ALA A 166 6.29 -31.39 41.13
C ALA A 166 6.50 -29.88 41.19
N VAL A 167 6.62 -29.35 42.41
CA VAL A 167 7.01 -27.97 42.71
C VAL A 167 8.41 -27.73 42.13
N SER A 168 8.49 -27.12 40.96
CA SER A 168 9.72 -26.47 40.47
C SER A 168 9.80 -25.07 41.09
N PRO A 169 10.98 -24.62 41.56
CA PRO A 169 11.12 -23.30 42.14
C PRO A 169 10.88 -22.23 41.07
N LEU A 170 9.96 -21.30 41.36
CA LEU A 170 9.77 -20.00 40.70
C LEU A 170 9.74 -20.02 39.17
N GLY A 171 8.66 -20.52 38.55
CA GLY A 171 8.12 -20.07 37.24
C GLY A 171 9.08 -19.89 36.03
N ALA A 172 10.33 -20.29 36.14
CA ALA A 172 11.38 -19.96 35.19
C ALA A 172 11.41 -21.02 34.09
N PRO A 173 11.42 -20.62 32.81
CA PRO A 173 11.45 -21.57 31.71
C PRO A 173 12.72 -22.43 31.80
N SER A 174 12.57 -23.74 31.59
CA SER A 174 13.70 -24.67 31.51
C SER A 174 14.72 -24.15 30.49
N PRO A 175 16.05 -24.32 30.69
CA PRO A 175 17.04 -23.84 29.74
C PRO A 175 16.91 -24.45 28.33
N THR A 176 16.20 -25.58 28.19
CA THR A 176 15.84 -26.12 26.88
C THR A 176 14.69 -25.34 26.24
N THR A 177 13.68 -24.94 27.01
CA THR A 177 12.58 -24.06 26.57
C THR A 177 13.11 -22.71 26.10
N THR A 178 14.09 -22.11 26.80
CA THR A 178 14.71 -20.84 26.37
C THR A 178 15.41 -20.97 25.01
N VAL A 179 16.13 -22.08 24.79
CA VAL A 179 16.81 -22.34 23.52
C VAL A 179 15.80 -22.61 22.38
N VAL A 180 14.69 -23.30 22.67
CA VAL A 180 13.59 -23.50 21.70
C VAL A 180 12.98 -22.16 21.32
N LYS A 181 12.62 -21.30 22.30
CA LYS A 181 12.09 -19.96 22.04
C LYS A 181 13.04 -19.11 21.20
N THR A 182 14.33 -19.13 21.51
CA THR A 182 15.36 -18.40 20.75
C THR A 182 15.42 -18.88 19.30
N LYS A 183 15.39 -20.21 19.08
CA LYS A 183 15.39 -20.78 17.73
C LYS A 183 14.13 -20.41 16.97
N THR A 184 12.95 -20.51 17.58
CA THR A 184 11.69 -20.11 16.95
C THR A 184 11.71 -18.63 16.55
N ALA A 185 12.18 -17.74 17.43
CA ALA A 185 12.30 -16.31 17.13
C ALA A 185 13.25 -16.02 15.96
N MET A 186 14.34 -16.79 15.83
CA MET A 186 15.27 -16.70 14.69
C MET A 186 14.67 -17.26 13.40
N ASP A 187 14.01 -18.43 13.47
CA ASP A 187 13.33 -19.02 12.32
C ASP A 187 12.21 -18.07 11.79
N ARG A 188 11.51 -17.37 12.71
CA ARG A 188 10.52 -16.34 12.37
C ARG A 188 11.16 -15.07 11.79
N ALA A 189 12.28 -14.59 12.35
CA ALA A 189 13.02 -13.46 11.75
C ALA A 189 13.43 -13.78 10.30
N ARG A 190 13.83 -15.03 10.02
CA ARG A 190 14.10 -15.49 8.66
C ARG A 190 12.87 -15.44 7.75
N LEU A 191 11.71 -15.92 8.20
CA LEU A 191 10.46 -15.81 7.44
C LEU A 191 10.07 -14.36 7.15
N PHE A 192 10.35 -13.46 8.10
CA PHE A 192 10.15 -12.02 7.95
C PHE A 192 11.02 -11.45 6.83
N PHE A 193 12.33 -11.74 6.81
CA PHE A 193 13.21 -11.28 5.73
C PHE A 193 12.90 -11.90 4.38
N GLU A 194 12.44 -13.15 4.33
CA GLU A 194 12.08 -13.80 3.07
C GLU A 194 10.76 -13.26 2.47
N GLY A 195 10.11 -12.28 3.12
CA GLY A 195 8.81 -11.75 2.67
C GLY A 195 7.68 -12.77 2.78
N ARG A 196 7.87 -13.85 3.55
CA ARG A 196 6.90 -14.96 3.71
C ARG A 196 5.92 -14.67 4.84
N HIS A 197 5.24 -13.54 4.73
CA HIS A 197 4.34 -13.00 5.77
C HIS A 197 3.26 -14.00 6.17
N ASP A 198 2.63 -14.72 5.23
CA ASP A 198 1.60 -15.71 5.56
C ASP A 198 2.13 -16.82 6.47
N GLN A 199 3.34 -17.29 6.21
CA GLN A 199 3.97 -18.34 7.01
C GLN A 199 4.47 -17.81 8.35
N LEU A 200 4.95 -16.57 8.38
CA LEU A 200 5.29 -15.87 9.61
C LEU A 200 4.06 -15.75 10.52
N ILE A 201 2.94 -15.27 9.98
CA ILE A 201 1.68 -15.09 10.71
C ILE A 201 1.09 -16.44 11.14
N ALA A 202 1.12 -17.46 10.28
CA ALA A 202 0.68 -18.82 10.62
C ALA A 202 1.53 -19.46 11.74
N SER A 203 2.78 -19.02 11.88
CA SER A 203 3.65 -19.50 12.96
C SER A 203 3.36 -18.86 14.32
N MET A 204 2.51 -17.83 14.42
CA MET A 204 2.27 -17.07 15.65
C MET A 204 0.91 -17.36 16.27
N ASP A 205 0.83 -17.40 17.61
CA ASP A 205 -0.46 -17.42 18.30
C ASP A 205 -1.20 -16.07 18.19
N ARG A 206 -2.44 -15.99 18.70
CA ARG A 206 -3.23 -14.74 18.62
C ARG A 206 -2.55 -13.57 19.35
N GLY A 207 -1.99 -13.81 20.53
CA GLY A 207 -1.32 -12.78 21.33
C GLY A 207 -0.02 -12.30 20.66
N GLU A 208 0.76 -13.24 20.12
CA GLU A 208 1.98 -12.95 19.36
C GLU A 208 1.66 -12.14 18.09
N ARG A 209 0.58 -12.47 17.37
CA ARG A 209 0.14 -11.71 16.19
C ARG A 209 -0.24 -10.27 16.51
N ILE A 210 -0.95 -10.05 17.62
CA ILE A 210 -1.29 -8.70 18.12
C ILE A 210 0.00 -7.93 18.38
N ILE A 211 0.92 -8.50 19.15
CA ILE A 211 2.18 -7.86 19.54
C ILE A 211 3.04 -7.52 18.31
N MET A 212 3.18 -8.44 17.36
CA MET A 212 3.98 -8.22 16.14
C MET A 212 3.37 -7.14 15.26
N SER A 213 2.05 -7.21 15.04
CA SER A 213 1.33 -6.27 14.18
C SER A 213 1.37 -4.85 14.75
N GLU A 214 1.18 -4.72 16.06
CA GLU A 214 1.28 -3.43 16.76
C GLU A 214 2.68 -2.83 16.64
N TRP A 215 3.72 -3.64 16.81
CA TRP A 215 5.11 -3.19 16.66
C TRP A 215 5.42 -2.74 15.23
N LEU A 216 4.95 -3.48 14.22
CA LEU A 216 5.14 -3.11 12.81
C LEU A 216 4.40 -1.83 12.43
N TYR A 217 3.18 -1.66 12.93
CA TYR A 217 2.42 -0.41 12.75
C TYR A 217 3.13 0.78 13.39
N GLN A 218 3.60 0.63 14.63
CA GLN A 218 4.33 1.71 15.30
C GLN A 218 5.64 2.06 14.58
N TYR A 219 6.32 1.07 13.98
CA TYR A 219 7.49 1.32 13.13
C TYR A 219 7.12 2.06 11.84
N TRP A 220 6.02 1.65 11.18
CA TRP A 220 5.52 2.33 10.00
C TRP A 220 5.16 3.79 10.31
N TYR A 221 4.44 4.03 11.40
CA TYR A 221 4.03 5.38 11.81
C TYR A 221 5.23 6.25 12.18
N TYR A 222 6.23 5.68 12.86
CA TYR A 222 7.52 6.33 13.10
C TYR A 222 8.21 6.72 11.78
N GLY A 223 8.31 5.80 10.82
CA GLY A 223 8.93 6.07 9.52
C GLY A 223 8.19 7.14 8.74
N PHE A 224 6.86 7.05 8.71
CA PHE A 224 5.98 8.04 8.09
C PHE A 224 6.15 9.43 8.72
N LYS A 225 6.04 9.56 10.06
CA LYS A 225 6.15 10.85 10.76
C LYS A 225 7.56 11.43 10.63
N THR A 226 8.59 10.59 10.70
CA THR A 226 9.99 11.01 10.50
C THR A 226 10.23 11.54 9.08
N ALA A 227 9.67 10.89 8.06
CA ALA A 227 9.79 11.34 6.66
C ALA A 227 8.96 12.60 6.39
N LYS A 228 7.71 12.66 6.89
CA LYS A 228 6.81 13.81 6.74
C LYS A 228 7.41 15.09 7.30
N THR A 229 8.04 14.97 8.46
CA THR A 229 8.64 16.10 9.18
C THR A 229 10.11 16.31 8.79
N TRP A 230 10.67 15.50 7.90
CA TRP A 230 12.08 15.62 7.54
C TRP A 230 12.45 17.02 7.05
N GLY A 231 13.49 17.61 7.64
CA GLY A 231 13.93 18.97 7.33
C GLY A 231 13.33 20.04 8.25
N ARG A 232 12.33 19.72 9.09
CA ARG A 232 11.72 20.65 10.04
C ARG A 232 11.24 19.95 11.33
N GLY A 233 11.03 20.68 12.42
CA GLY A 233 10.46 20.11 13.65
C GLY A 233 11.37 19.12 14.40
N PRO A 234 10.82 18.16 15.17
CA PRO A 234 11.60 17.24 16.00
C PRO A 234 12.50 16.28 15.20
N ARG A 235 13.77 16.15 15.62
CA ARG A 235 14.74 15.23 14.98
C ARG A 235 14.56 13.78 15.41
N GLU A 236 14.03 13.56 16.61
CA GLU A 236 13.88 12.25 17.23
C GLU A 236 12.43 12.03 17.65
N TRP A 237 11.92 10.84 17.31
CA TRP A 237 10.59 10.41 17.67
C TRP A 237 10.68 9.20 18.59
N THR A 238 10.01 9.29 19.75
CA THR A 238 9.88 8.22 20.73
C THR A 238 8.43 7.78 20.78
N ALA A 239 8.16 6.63 21.40
CA ALA A 239 6.79 6.16 21.60
C ALA A 239 5.89 7.19 22.30
N ALA A 240 6.46 7.97 23.23
CA ALA A 240 5.76 9.03 23.95
C ALA A 240 5.50 10.25 23.08
N SER A 241 6.49 10.74 22.32
CA SER A 241 6.28 11.90 21.43
C SER A 241 5.40 11.57 20.22
N LEU A 242 5.30 10.30 19.84
CA LEU A 242 4.32 9.82 18.86
C LEU A 242 2.94 9.55 19.46
N GLN A 243 2.74 9.80 20.76
CA GLN A 243 1.43 9.76 21.43
C GLN A 243 0.70 8.41 21.31
N PHE A 244 1.41 7.27 21.21
CA PHE A 244 0.74 5.97 21.07
C PHE A 244 -0.15 5.59 22.27
N ASP A 245 0.11 6.18 23.44
CA ASP A 245 -0.67 5.93 24.64
C ASP A 245 -2.04 6.62 24.63
N ASP A 246 -2.20 7.69 23.85
CA ASP A 246 -3.45 8.45 23.73
C ASP A 246 -4.47 7.72 22.85
N PHE A 247 -4.01 6.85 21.95
CA PHE A 247 -4.84 6.10 20.99
C PHE A 247 -4.97 4.62 21.33
N ARG A 248 -4.99 4.25 22.62
CA ARG A 248 -5.18 2.83 23.01
C ARG A 248 -6.63 2.41 22.83
N PRO A 249 -6.90 1.17 22.38
CA PRO A 249 -8.26 0.64 22.38
C PRO A 249 -8.78 0.74 23.80
N LEU A 250 -9.89 1.45 23.99
CA LEU A 250 -10.65 1.38 25.24
C LEU A 250 -10.99 -0.10 25.41
N ALA A 251 -10.16 -0.81 26.17
CA ALA A 251 -10.48 -2.15 26.61
C ALA A 251 -11.85 -2.01 27.24
N ARG A 252 -12.87 -2.65 26.64
CA ARG A 252 -14.19 -2.85 27.28
C ARG A 252 -13.87 -3.08 28.74
N ARG A 253 -14.19 -2.12 29.61
CA ARG A 253 -13.91 -2.21 31.04
C ARG A 253 -14.77 -3.36 31.52
N SER A 254 -14.24 -4.57 31.44
CA SER A 254 -14.74 -5.74 32.14
C SER A 254 -14.48 -5.42 33.60
N LEU A 255 -15.48 -4.81 34.24
CA LEU A 255 -15.49 -4.67 35.68
C LEU A 255 -15.30 -6.07 36.28
N PRO A 256 -14.51 -6.22 37.35
CA PRO A 256 -14.33 -7.52 37.97
C PRO A 256 -15.65 -7.96 38.60
N SER A 257 -16.06 -9.20 38.28
CA SER A 257 -16.88 -10.04 39.14
C SER A 257 -18.37 -9.68 39.27
N THR A 258 -19.22 -10.13 38.33
CA THR A 258 -20.54 -10.68 38.69
C THR A 258 -21.01 -11.68 37.62
N PRO A 259 -21.38 -12.93 37.96
CA PRO A 259 -22.05 -13.82 37.03
C PRO A 259 -23.56 -13.57 37.07
N GLY A 260 -24.17 -13.19 35.95
CA GLY A 260 -25.63 -13.14 35.84
C GLY A 260 -26.17 -12.30 34.68
N ASP A 261 -26.94 -12.97 33.84
CA ASP A 261 -27.99 -12.50 32.93
C ASP A 261 -27.63 -11.85 31.58
N MET A 262 -27.79 -12.68 30.55
CA MET A 262 -28.09 -12.28 29.19
C MET A 262 -29.49 -11.65 29.12
N ALA A 263 -29.58 -10.32 29.13
CA ALA A 263 -30.66 -9.57 28.50
C ALA A 263 -30.28 -8.09 28.37
N ASN A 264 -30.31 -7.58 27.14
CA ASN A 264 -30.42 -6.18 26.73
C ASN A 264 -29.72 -5.12 27.60
N THR A 265 -28.54 -4.67 27.16
CA THR A 265 -27.97 -3.39 27.57
C THR A 265 -27.91 -2.44 26.37
N PRO A 266 -28.38 -1.19 26.46
CA PRO A 266 -28.38 -0.24 25.36
C PRO A 266 -26.95 0.15 24.97
N SER A 267 -26.74 0.32 23.67
CA SER A 267 -25.59 1.00 23.08
C SER A 267 -25.38 2.34 23.78
N THR A 268 -24.39 2.43 24.68
CA THR A 268 -24.08 3.69 25.36
C THR A 268 -22.57 3.86 25.41
N GLN A 269 -22.11 4.89 24.69
CA GLN A 269 -20.75 5.44 24.60
C GLN A 269 -19.75 4.68 23.71
N LEU A 270 -20.05 4.61 22.39
CA LEU A 270 -19.00 4.84 21.41
C LEU A 270 -18.63 6.32 21.52
N GLU A 271 -17.38 6.65 21.87
CA GLU A 271 -16.86 7.99 21.58
C GLU A 271 -17.11 8.26 20.09
N VAL A 272 -17.85 9.33 19.80
CA VAL A 272 -18.12 9.75 18.43
C VAL A 272 -16.78 10.14 17.84
N ILE A 273 -16.22 9.28 16.98
CA ILE A 273 -15.00 9.60 16.23
C ILE A 273 -15.24 10.94 15.55
N ALA A 274 -14.40 11.93 15.86
CA ALA A 274 -14.55 13.27 15.30
C ALA A 274 -14.53 13.19 13.77
N ARG A 275 -15.62 13.63 13.14
CA ARG A 275 -15.71 13.69 11.68
C ARG A 275 -14.79 14.81 11.18
N PRO A 276 -13.95 14.57 10.16
CA PRO A 276 -13.18 15.64 9.53
C PRO A 276 -14.11 16.69 8.92
N SER A 277 -13.62 17.92 8.77
CA SER A 277 -14.37 18.97 8.07
C SER A 277 -14.71 18.51 6.64
N ASP A 278 -15.84 18.97 6.10
CA ASP A 278 -16.20 18.79 4.69
C ASP A 278 -15.49 19.82 3.78
N LEU A 279 -14.80 20.80 4.38
CA LEU A 279 -14.08 21.86 3.68
C LEU A 279 -12.67 21.42 3.27
N CYS A 280 -12.40 21.53 1.97
CA CYS A 280 -11.12 21.16 1.36
C CYS A 280 -10.00 22.14 1.72
N ARG A 281 -8.76 21.67 1.67
CA ARG A 281 -7.54 22.48 1.53
C ARG A 281 -7.10 22.50 0.07
N TRP A 282 -6.14 23.34 -0.31
CA TRP A 282 -5.69 23.43 -1.71
C TRP A 282 -4.26 23.94 -1.85
N LEU A 283 -3.60 23.50 -2.92
CA LEU A 283 -2.32 24.04 -3.39
C LEU A 283 -2.55 25.01 -4.56
N ILE A 284 -1.91 26.17 -4.48
CA ILE A 284 -1.82 27.16 -5.55
C ILE A 284 -0.43 27.09 -6.14
N HIS A 285 -0.35 26.79 -7.43
CA HIS A 285 0.89 26.89 -8.17
C HIS A 285 1.15 28.34 -8.54
N VAL A 286 2.34 28.84 -8.20
CA VAL A 286 2.78 30.20 -8.54
C VAL A 286 3.96 30.15 -9.51
N PRO A 287 4.05 31.05 -10.50
CA PRO A 287 5.17 31.07 -11.42
C PRO A 287 6.47 31.44 -10.68
N ASN A 288 7.60 30.86 -11.11
CA ASN A 288 8.93 31.33 -10.74
C ASN A 288 9.21 32.67 -11.44
N SER A 289 8.55 33.73 -11.00
CA SER A 289 9.00 35.08 -11.25
C SER A 289 10.02 35.43 -10.17
N ASP A 290 11.01 36.26 -10.50
CA ASP A 290 11.98 36.86 -9.57
C ASP A 290 11.26 37.78 -8.56
N TYR A 291 10.26 37.28 -7.82
CA TYR A 291 9.86 37.81 -6.53
C TYR A 291 11.03 37.57 -5.58
N PHE A 292 12.07 38.37 -5.75
CA PHE A 292 12.70 39.00 -4.59
C PHE A 292 11.59 39.76 -3.88
N GLY A 293 10.77 39.02 -3.12
CA GLY A 293 10.11 39.60 -1.97
C GLY A 293 11.25 40.26 -1.20
N SER A 294 11.19 41.59 -1.14
CA SER A 294 11.94 42.34 -0.14
C SER A 294 11.89 41.54 1.15
N GLU A 295 13.04 41.19 1.71
CA GLU A 295 13.20 40.45 2.98
C GLU A 295 12.53 41.17 4.19
N ASP A 296 11.69 42.18 3.96
CA ASP A 296 11.24 43.18 4.91
C ASP A 296 9.76 43.06 5.35
N ASP A 297 8.96 42.13 4.80
CA ASP A 297 7.54 41.99 5.17
C ASP A 297 7.13 40.58 5.65
N SER A 298 8.08 39.71 5.98
CA SER A 298 7.76 38.64 6.93
C SER A 298 7.72 39.29 8.31
N PRO A 299 6.56 39.40 9.00
CA PRO A 299 6.60 39.80 10.39
C PRO A 299 7.59 38.84 11.07
N GLU A 300 8.64 39.39 11.68
CA GLU A 300 9.46 38.67 12.65
C GLU A 300 8.51 38.22 13.75
N MET A 301 7.84 37.09 13.53
CA MET A 301 7.09 36.41 14.54
C MET A 301 8.16 35.89 15.48
N THR A 302 8.38 36.65 16.55
CA THR A 302 9.12 36.21 17.73
C THR A 302 8.40 34.97 18.27
N HIS A 303 8.70 33.81 17.71
CA HIS A 303 8.07 32.57 18.14
C HIS A 303 8.76 32.07 19.42
N PRO A 304 7.98 31.67 20.43
CA PRO A 304 8.45 30.89 21.57
C PRO A 304 9.19 29.63 21.11
N THR A 305 9.88 28.97 22.05
CA THR A 305 10.44 27.62 21.85
C THR A 305 9.50 26.72 21.01
N PRO A 306 9.97 26.10 19.91
CA PRO A 306 9.14 25.30 19.01
C PRO A 306 8.37 24.22 19.78
N ASP A 307 7.06 24.11 19.57
CA ASP A 307 6.25 23.07 20.19
C ASP A 307 6.34 21.79 19.33
N PRO A 308 6.83 20.66 19.87
CA PRO A 308 6.89 19.38 19.16
C PRO A 308 5.53 18.85 18.65
N ASN A 309 4.41 19.40 19.10
CA ASN A 309 3.06 18.99 18.70
C ASN A 309 2.37 19.99 17.76
N ASP A 310 2.98 21.16 17.48
CA ASP A 310 2.42 22.18 16.60
C ASP A 310 3.33 22.42 15.39
N GLU A 311 2.96 21.83 14.25
CA GLU A 311 3.73 21.93 12.99
C GLU A 311 3.89 23.38 12.50
N SER A 312 2.99 24.30 12.90
CA SER A 312 3.05 25.71 12.49
C SER A 312 4.17 26.48 13.16
N THR A 313 4.70 25.97 14.28
CA THR A 313 5.79 26.60 15.05
C THR A 313 7.19 26.16 14.57
N TRP A 314 7.26 25.26 13.60
CA TRP A 314 8.52 24.64 13.20
C TRP A 314 9.24 25.45 12.13
N THR A 315 10.53 25.65 12.35
CA THR A 315 11.45 26.22 11.36
C THR A 315 12.29 25.13 10.70
N ASP A 316 12.88 25.46 9.56
CA ASP A 316 13.77 24.56 8.84
C ASP A 316 15.03 24.22 9.67
N TRP A 317 15.51 23.01 9.46
CA TRP A 317 16.73 22.52 10.08
C TRP A 317 17.95 23.21 9.46
N PRO A 318 18.94 23.57 10.29
CA PRO A 318 20.28 23.87 9.78
C PRO A 318 20.82 22.68 8.96
N ALA A 319 21.59 22.94 7.91
CA ALA A 319 22.15 21.88 7.04
C ALA A 319 22.90 20.79 7.83
N THR A 320 23.57 21.15 8.93
CA THR A 320 24.28 20.21 9.82
C THR A 320 23.38 19.18 10.52
N TRP A 321 22.07 19.39 10.57
CA TRP A 321 21.10 18.53 11.25
C TRP A 321 20.46 17.47 10.33
N GLN A 322 20.70 17.58 9.03
CA GLN A 322 20.22 16.62 8.03
C GLN A 322 20.97 15.28 8.14
N ASP A 323 22.16 15.26 8.75
CA ASP A 323 22.86 14.03 9.09
C ASP A 323 22.42 13.46 10.45
N PRO A 324 22.32 12.12 10.58
CA PRO A 324 22.46 11.12 9.51
C PRO A 324 21.19 11.03 8.63
N PRO A 325 21.29 10.51 7.39
CA PRO A 325 20.16 10.42 6.44
C PRO A 325 19.05 9.48 6.92
N LEU A 326 17.85 9.61 6.33
CA LEU A 326 16.64 8.92 6.77
C LEU A 326 16.81 7.39 6.88
N ASN A 327 17.40 6.74 5.88
CA ASN A 327 17.64 5.30 5.88
C ASN A 327 18.47 4.84 7.10
N THR A 328 19.41 5.68 7.55
CA THR A 328 20.23 5.45 8.74
C THR A 328 19.39 5.59 10.01
N ARG A 329 18.51 6.60 10.09
CA ARG A 329 17.58 6.75 11.23
C ARG A 329 16.60 5.60 11.35
N LEU A 330 16.03 5.16 10.23
CA LEU A 330 15.14 3.98 10.17
C LEU A 330 15.86 2.72 10.70
N ARG A 331 17.10 2.49 10.27
CA ARG A 331 17.93 1.40 10.79
C ARG A 331 18.18 1.53 12.29
N ASP A 332 18.62 2.69 12.74
CA ASP A 332 18.99 2.91 14.15
C ASP A 332 17.75 2.78 15.06
N ALA A 333 16.57 3.16 14.58
CA ALA A 333 15.32 2.93 15.29
C ALA A 333 15.03 1.44 15.55
N LEU A 334 15.37 0.53 14.61
CA LEU A 334 15.26 -0.91 14.81
C LEU A 334 16.24 -1.44 15.87
N GLU A 335 17.41 -0.81 16.02
CA GLU A 335 18.41 -1.19 17.03
C GLU A 335 17.97 -0.80 18.45
N HIS A 336 17.46 0.43 18.63
CA HIS A 336 17.14 0.99 19.94
C HIS A 336 15.71 0.67 20.38
N ASN A 337 14.76 0.58 19.44
CA ASN A 337 13.34 0.31 19.67
C ASN A 337 12.62 1.40 20.51
N ASP A 338 13.15 2.61 20.56
CA ASP A 338 12.58 3.73 21.34
C ASP A 338 11.28 4.28 20.75
N PHE A 339 11.02 3.99 19.47
CA PHE A 339 9.79 4.38 18.77
C PHE A 339 8.55 3.61 19.26
N SER A 340 8.71 2.47 19.96
CA SER A 340 7.59 1.55 20.25
C SER A 340 7.28 1.40 21.74
N THR A 341 5.99 1.30 22.06
CA THR A 341 5.52 0.89 23.40
C THR A 341 5.74 -0.61 23.66
N VAL A 342 5.98 -1.40 22.60
CA VAL A 342 6.26 -2.84 22.68
C VAL A 342 7.75 -3.06 22.97
N LYS A 343 8.04 -3.60 24.16
CA LYS A 343 9.43 -3.94 24.56
C LYS A 343 10.03 -5.03 23.66
N ALA A 344 11.25 -4.82 23.17
CA ALA A 344 11.95 -5.74 22.27
C ALA A 344 11.99 -7.21 22.77
N GLY A 345 12.15 -7.43 24.08
CA GLY A 345 12.16 -8.78 24.68
C GLY A 345 10.82 -9.53 24.66
N LYS A 346 9.71 -8.86 24.31
CA LYS A 346 8.37 -9.47 24.18
C LYS A 346 8.04 -9.88 22.74
N LEU A 347 8.86 -9.47 21.76
CA LEU A 347 8.55 -9.72 20.36
C LEU A 347 8.71 -11.21 20.01
N PRO A 348 7.83 -11.76 19.14
CA PRO A 348 7.88 -13.15 18.70
C PRO A 348 9.01 -13.42 17.70
N VAL A 349 9.77 -12.38 17.33
CA VAL A 349 10.89 -12.39 16.37
C VAL A 349 12.18 -11.91 17.04
N ALA A 350 13.31 -12.32 16.49
CA ALA A 350 14.61 -11.91 16.99
C ALA A 350 15.03 -10.54 16.39
N VAL A 351 14.65 -9.43 17.04
CA VAL A 351 14.92 -8.05 16.58
C VAL A 351 16.40 -7.74 16.33
N PRO A 352 17.37 -8.19 17.15
CA PRO A 352 18.79 -7.93 16.86
C PRO A 352 19.24 -8.45 15.49
N GLN A 353 18.62 -9.53 15.01
CA GLN A 353 18.85 -10.09 13.69
C GLN A 353 18.20 -9.23 12.61
N ILE A 354 17.03 -8.63 12.89
CA ILE A 354 16.36 -7.65 12.02
C ILE A 354 17.24 -6.42 11.82
N ALA A 355 17.71 -5.83 12.92
CA ALA A 355 18.62 -4.69 12.86
C ALA A 355 19.95 -5.03 12.17
N ALA A 356 20.55 -6.19 12.48
CA ALA A 356 21.80 -6.62 11.84
C ALA A 356 21.64 -6.90 10.33
N ALA A 357 20.48 -7.39 9.89
CA ALA A 357 20.18 -7.57 8.46
C ALA A 357 19.97 -6.21 7.77
N ALA A 358 19.21 -5.29 8.39
CA ALA A 358 19.01 -3.94 7.90
C ALA A 358 20.35 -3.21 7.67
N LYS A 359 21.31 -3.38 8.59
CA LYS A 359 22.67 -2.85 8.44
C LYS A 359 23.47 -3.42 7.26
N ARG A 360 23.15 -4.64 6.81
CA ARG A 360 23.84 -5.34 5.71
C ARG A 360 23.17 -5.15 4.35
N SER A 361 21.96 -4.61 4.33
CA SER A 361 21.10 -4.36 3.16
C SER A 361 20.78 -2.87 3.04
N PRO A 362 21.79 -2.00 2.79
CA PRO A 362 21.56 -0.55 2.74
C PRO A 362 20.66 -0.14 1.57
N SER A 363 20.75 -0.83 0.43
CA SER A 363 19.91 -0.60 -0.76
C SER A 363 18.42 -0.77 -0.50
N GLU A 364 18.04 -1.80 0.26
CA GLU A 364 16.65 -2.10 0.58
C GLU A 364 16.07 -1.10 1.58
N LEU A 365 16.89 -0.61 2.52
CA LEU A 365 16.50 0.52 3.38
C LEU A 365 16.39 1.85 2.62
N PHE A 366 17.16 2.04 1.55
CA PHE A 366 17.01 3.18 0.66
C PHE A 366 15.67 3.12 -0.09
N GLU A 367 15.27 1.94 -0.59
CA GLU A 367 13.94 1.74 -1.20
C GLU A 367 12.81 2.09 -0.21
N GLU A 368 12.89 1.59 1.03
CA GLU A 368 11.93 1.91 2.10
C GLU A 368 11.91 3.42 2.41
N SER A 369 13.08 4.07 2.41
CA SER A 369 13.19 5.53 2.66
C SER A 369 12.53 6.34 1.55
N LEU A 370 12.73 5.98 0.28
CA LEU A 370 12.03 6.60 -0.84
C LEU A 370 10.52 6.35 -0.73
N GLY A 371 10.10 5.15 -0.34
CA GLY A 371 8.70 4.82 -0.10
C GLY A 371 8.06 5.73 0.95
N PHE A 372 8.68 5.89 2.12
CA PHE A 372 8.18 6.80 3.16
C PHE A 372 8.19 8.27 2.72
N ALA A 373 9.22 8.70 1.97
CA ALA A 373 9.27 10.05 1.41
C ALA A 373 8.07 10.33 0.49
N ILE A 374 7.75 9.39 -0.41
CA ILE A 374 6.60 9.49 -1.33
C ILE A 374 5.28 9.47 -0.54
N MET A 375 5.11 8.49 0.36
CA MET A 375 3.87 8.32 1.15
C MET A 375 3.57 9.51 2.06
N SER A 376 4.61 10.19 2.55
CA SER A 376 4.50 11.41 3.36
C SER A 376 4.44 12.70 2.55
N ARG A 377 4.61 12.61 1.22
CA ARG A 377 4.60 13.73 0.27
C ARG A 377 5.57 14.85 0.65
N ASN A 378 6.71 14.50 1.25
CA ASN A 378 7.79 15.44 1.53
C ASN A 378 8.61 15.64 0.25
N LEU A 379 8.35 16.74 -0.46
CA LEU A 379 8.93 17.04 -1.78
C LEU A 379 10.47 17.07 -1.75
N ASP A 380 11.05 17.77 -0.78
CA ASP A 380 12.50 17.91 -0.64
C ASP A 380 13.16 16.55 -0.39
N LEU A 381 12.58 15.75 0.51
CA LEU A 381 13.10 14.42 0.80
C LEU A 381 12.94 13.46 -0.39
N VAL A 382 11.83 13.54 -1.15
CA VAL A 382 11.64 12.73 -2.37
C VAL A 382 12.71 13.09 -3.39
N ARG A 383 12.95 14.39 -3.64
CA ARG A 383 14.01 14.85 -4.54
C ARG A 383 15.37 14.31 -4.13
N ASP A 384 15.78 14.58 -2.89
CA ASP A 384 17.10 14.19 -2.38
C ASP A 384 17.31 12.68 -2.41
N THR A 385 16.27 11.91 -2.10
CA THR A 385 16.33 10.44 -2.08
C THR A 385 16.31 9.88 -3.50
N ALA A 386 15.48 10.42 -4.40
CA ALA A 386 15.42 10.00 -5.80
C ALA A 386 16.74 10.29 -6.55
N ASP A 387 17.35 11.46 -6.29
CA ASP A 387 18.66 11.82 -6.82
C ASP A 387 19.75 10.85 -6.36
N LYS A 388 19.72 10.46 -5.08
CA LYS A 388 20.66 9.47 -4.53
C LYS A 388 20.42 8.08 -5.14
N VAL A 389 19.17 7.64 -5.26
CA VAL A 389 18.80 6.37 -5.92
C VAL A 389 19.34 6.33 -7.36
N LYS A 390 19.19 7.43 -8.10
CA LYS A 390 19.74 7.58 -9.46
C LYS A 390 21.26 7.48 -9.48
N LYS A 391 21.95 8.18 -8.59
CA LYS A 391 23.42 8.19 -8.47
C LYS A 391 23.98 6.82 -8.08
N GLU A 392 23.33 6.13 -7.14
CA GLU A 392 23.74 4.82 -6.61
C GLU A 392 23.23 3.63 -7.43
N LYS A 393 22.35 3.86 -8.41
CA LYS A 393 21.73 2.83 -9.27
C LYS A 393 20.97 1.76 -8.46
N VAL A 394 20.26 2.19 -7.43
CA VAL A 394 19.40 1.30 -6.64
C VAL A 394 18.16 0.93 -7.46
N ASP A 395 17.82 -0.36 -7.53
CA ASP A 395 16.60 -0.81 -8.19
C ASP A 395 15.38 -0.51 -7.29
N VAL A 396 14.55 0.43 -7.74
CA VAL A 396 13.30 0.83 -7.07
C VAL A 396 12.07 0.41 -7.87
N SER A 397 12.23 -0.38 -8.92
CA SER A 397 11.11 -0.91 -9.72
C SER A 397 10.06 -1.63 -8.87
N PRO A 398 10.43 -2.44 -7.84
CA PRO A 398 9.46 -3.10 -6.96
C PRO A 398 8.58 -2.14 -6.14
N LEU A 399 8.99 -0.88 -5.96
CA LEU A 399 8.23 0.16 -5.28
C LEU A 399 7.05 0.65 -6.12
N TYR A 400 7.18 0.60 -7.44
CA TYR A 400 6.31 1.30 -8.40
C TYR A 400 6.09 2.77 -7.99
N PRO A 401 7.14 3.61 -8.02
CA PRO A 401 7.10 4.94 -7.39
C PRO A 401 5.96 5.85 -7.91
N LEU A 402 5.62 5.74 -9.20
CA LEU A 402 4.53 6.53 -9.80
C LEU A 402 3.14 6.10 -9.29
N HIS A 403 2.90 4.80 -9.14
CA HIS A 403 1.68 4.27 -8.52
C HIS A 403 1.63 4.62 -7.04
N LEU A 404 2.75 4.54 -6.33
CA LEU A 404 2.79 4.93 -4.92
C LEU A 404 2.45 6.41 -4.73
N ALA A 405 3.01 7.30 -5.56
CA ALA A 405 2.73 8.73 -5.54
C ALA A 405 1.24 9.03 -5.80
N THR A 406 0.63 8.36 -6.78
CA THR A 406 -0.78 8.55 -7.11
C THR A 406 -1.73 7.90 -6.09
N SER A 407 -1.31 6.84 -5.39
CA SER A 407 -2.08 6.27 -4.27
C SER A 407 -2.12 7.18 -3.05
N TYR A 408 -1.08 8.00 -2.83
CA TYR A 408 -0.98 8.98 -1.75
C TYR A 408 -1.05 10.42 -2.28
N LEU A 409 -1.82 10.63 -3.36
CA LEU A 409 -2.01 11.94 -3.98
C LEU A 409 -2.58 12.96 -2.98
N ASP A 410 -2.01 14.16 -2.97
CA ASP A 410 -2.37 15.23 -2.02
C ASP A 410 -2.42 16.59 -2.75
N GLY A 411 -3.60 16.94 -3.25
CA GLY A 411 -3.89 18.22 -3.90
C GLY A 411 -3.82 19.44 -2.98
N SER A 412 -3.65 19.25 -1.66
CA SER A 412 -3.57 20.35 -0.72
C SER A 412 -2.17 20.86 -0.43
N LYS A 413 -1.14 20.06 -0.70
CA LYS A 413 0.26 20.39 -0.39
C LYS A 413 1.23 20.12 -1.53
N SER A 414 0.98 19.11 -2.35
CA SER A 414 1.93 18.70 -3.39
C SER A 414 1.34 18.59 -4.79
N CYS A 415 0.02 18.43 -4.93
CA CYS A 415 -0.66 18.31 -6.22
C CYS A 415 0.03 17.28 -7.12
N CYS A 416 0.71 17.71 -8.20
CA CYS A 416 1.47 16.87 -9.12
C CYS A 416 2.98 16.82 -8.83
N ASP A 417 3.50 17.58 -7.87
CA ASP A 417 4.94 17.82 -7.67
C ASP A 417 5.73 16.56 -7.32
N ILE A 418 5.16 15.65 -6.54
CA ILE A 418 5.81 14.36 -6.23
C ILE A 418 5.98 13.54 -7.51
N LEU A 419 4.93 13.45 -8.33
CA LEU A 419 4.97 12.70 -9.59
C LEU A 419 5.97 13.33 -10.58
N ARG A 420 5.94 14.66 -10.71
CA ARG A 420 6.87 15.45 -11.53
C ARG A 420 8.32 15.20 -11.12
N THR A 421 8.61 15.29 -9.82
CA THR A 421 9.96 15.08 -9.26
C THR A 421 10.48 13.68 -9.52
N LEU A 422 9.63 12.66 -9.40
CA LEU A 422 9.99 11.27 -9.70
C LEU A 422 10.32 11.09 -11.19
N LEU A 423 9.49 11.62 -12.09
CA LEU A 423 9.68 11.49 -13.54
C LEU A 423 10.97 12.19 -14.03
N ARG A 424 11.30 13.36 -13.47
CA ARG A 424 12.57 14.07 -13.74
C ARG A 424 13.79 13.24 -13.33
N ASN A 425 13.67 12.47 -12.26
CA ASN A 425 14.75 11.65 -11.72
C ASN A 425 14.91 10.27 -12.40
N MET A 426 13.86 9.78 -13.07
CA MET A 426 13.90 8.51 -13.80
C MET A 426 14.56 8.62 -15.18
N SER A 427 15.27 7.57 -15.60
CA SER A 427 15.68 7.41 -17.00
C SER A 427 14.48 7.11 -17.90
N HIS A 428 14.60 7.34 -19.22
CA HIS A 428 13.52 7.02 -20.16
C HIS A 428 13.08 5.54 -20.10
N SER A 429 14.01 4.60 -19.93
CA SER A 429 13.69 3.18 -19.74
C SER A 429 12.96 2.94 -18.41
N GLY A 430 13.45 3.53 -17.32
CA GLY A 430 12.85 3.41 -15.99
C GLY A 430 11.43 3.99 -15.92
N ARG A 431 11.15 5.07 -16.66
CA ARG A 431 9.78 5.61 -16.80
C ARG A 431 8.83 4.58 -17.38
N ARG A 432 9.22 3.93 -18.49
CA ARG A 432 8.40 2.89 -19.15
C ARG A 432 8.15 1.70 -18.24
N GLU A 433 9.18 1.23 -17.55
CA GLU A 433 9.06 0.09 -16.62
C GLU A 433 8.18 0.43 -15.40
N SER A 434 8.15 1.70 -14.98
CA SER A 434 7.40 2.14 -13.79
C SER A 434 5.92 2.47 -14.05
N TYR A 435 5.47 2.48 -15.31
CA TYR A 435 4.11 2.92 -15.63
C TYR A 435 3.04 1.85 -15.46
N ILE A 436 3.41 0.56 -15.56
CA ILE A 436 2.52 -0.56 -15.33
C ILE A 436 3.01 -1.32 -14.10
N ASN A 437 2.12 -1.52 -13.12
CA ASN A 437 2.48 -2.23 -11.89
C ASN A 437 2.35 -3.76 -12.01
N ASP A 438 2.63 -4.47 -10.92
CA ASP A 438 2.49 -5.92 -10.77
C ASP A 438 1.05 -6.44 -10.90
N HIS A 439 0.05 -5.56 -10.77
CA HIS A 439 -1.36 -5.87 -11.00
C HIS A 439 -1.78 -5.64 -12.46
N GLY A 440 -0.87 -5.14 -13.31
CA GLY A 440 -1.15 -4.75 -14.69
C GLY A 440 -1.86 -3.40 -14.82
N HIS A 441 -1.96 -2.61 -13.75
CA HIS A 441 -2.58 -1.29 -13.77
C HIS A 441 -1.59 -0.24 -14.27
N THR A 442 -2.04 0.63 -15.16
CA THR A 442 -1.30 1.84 -15.57
C THR A 442 -1.30 2.89 -14.45
N VAL A 443 -0.49 3.96 -14.59
CA VAL A 443 -0.58 5.10 -13.63
C VAL A 443 -1.91 5.83 -13.79
N LEU A 444 -2.47 5.90 -15.00
CA LEU A 444 -3.81 6.45 -15.25
C LEU A 444 -4.89 5.63 -14.52
N ASP A 445 -4.80 4.29 -14.56
CA ASP A 445 -5.69 3.42 -13.80
C ASP A 445 -5.64 3.73 -12.30
N ASN A 446 -4.44 4.00 -11.77
CA ASN A 446 -4.27 4.32 -10.37
C ASN A 446 -4.85 5.70 -10.00
N LEU A 447 -4.87 6.66 -10.92
CA LEU A 447 -5.60 7.92 -10.74
C LEU A 447 -7.12 7.69 -10.68
N MET A 448 -7.66 6.81 -11.53
CA MET A 448 -9.08 6.43 -11.48
C MET A 448 -9.42 5.72 -10.16
N ILE A 449 -8.55 4.82 -9.70
CA ILE A 449 -8.66 4.23 -8.36
C ILE A 449 -8.64 5.31 -7.28
N ALA A 450 -7.75 6.30 -7.37
CA ALA A 450 -7.65 7.37 -6.38
C ALA A 450 -8.96 8.19 -6.30
N VAL A 451 -9.58 8.50 -7.44
CA VAL A 451 -10.88 9.17 -7.50
C VAL A 451 -11.97 8.33 -6.83
N LEU A 452 -12.12 7.06 -7.22
CA LEU A 452 -13.15 6.18 -6.65
C LEU A 452 -12.93 5.94 -5.15
N LYS A 453 -11.66 5.76 -4.74
CA LYS A 453 -11.25 5.65 -3.34
C LYS A 453 -11.71 6.84 -2.52
N ALA A 454 -11.54 8.07 -3.02
CA ALA A 454 -11.81 9.28 -2.27
C ALA A 454 -13.29 9.75 -2.34
N HIS A 455 -14.01 9.42 -3.41
CA HIS A 455 -15.30 10.04 -3.72
C HIS A 455 -16.45 9.06 -3.96
N SER A 456 -16.26 7.76 -3.68
CA SER A 456 -17.31 6.74 -3.82
C SER A 456 -17.28 5.68 -2.72
N SER A 457 -18.32 4.83 -2.72
CA SER A 457 -18.42 3.63 -1.88
C SER A 457 -17.87 2.36 -2.57
N VAL A 458 -17.31 2.48 -3.78
CA VAL A 458 -16.79 1.34 -4.56
C VAL A 458 -15.67 0.65 -3.79
N LYS A 459 -15.67 -0.69 -3.82
CA LYS A 459 -14.65 -1.52 -3.16
C LYS A 459 -13.62 -2.05 -4.17
N PRO A 460 -12.41 -2.41 -3.72
CA PRO A 460 -11.35 -2.87 -4.64
C PRO A 460 -11.74 -4.05 -5.55
N HIS A 461 -12.47 -5.03 -5.01
CA HIS A 461 -12.89 -6.21 -5.75
C HIS A 461 -13.91 -5.95 -6.87
N GLU A 462 -14.56 -4.77 -6.88
CA GLU A 462 -15.49 -4.38 -7.93
C GLU A 462 -14.74 -3.91 -9.19
N LEU A 463 -13.48 -3.46 -9.05
CA LEU A 463 -12.69 -2.93 -10.16
C LEU A 463 -11.99 -4.02 -10.96
N CYS A 464 -11.40 -5.01 -10.30
CA CYS A 464 -10.72 -6.13 -10.96
C CYS A 464 -10.43 -7.29 -10.00
N ASP A 465 -10.18 -8.47 -10.58
CA ASP A 465 -9.93 -9.69 -9.81
C ASP A 465 -8.59 -9.68 -9.07
N SER A 466 -7.61 -8.92 -9.55
CA SER A 466 -6.30 -8.77 -8.89
C SER A 466 -6.44 -8.11 -7.50
N LEU A 467 -7.49 -7.31 -7.29
CA LEU A 467 -7.80 -6.63 -6.02
C LEU A 467 -8.82 -7.39 -5.16
N ARG A 468 -9.26 -8.59 -5.55
CA ARG A 468 -10.36 -9.33 -4.88
C ARG A 468 -10.13 -9.59 -3.39
N ASN A 469 -8.87 -9.75 -2.99
CA ASN A 469 -8.49 -10.03 -1.60
C ASN A 469 -8.25 -8.76 -0.77
N MET A 470 -8.32 -7.58 -1.37
CA MET A 470 -8.10 -6.31 -0.68
C MET A 470 -9.43 -5.81 -0.09
N SER A 471 -9.44 -5.54 1.21
CA SER A 471 -10.61 -4.96 1.87
C SER A 471 -10.74 -3.45 1.63
N ARG A 472 -9.63 -2.78 1.30
CA ARG A 472 -9.51 -1.32 1.15
C ARG A 472 -8.50 -0.96 0.08
N PHE A 473 -8.51 0.30 -0.37
CA PHE A 473 -7.50 0.78 -1.31
C PHE A 473 -6.21 1.23 -0.60
N PRO A 474 -5.04 1.12 -1.25
CA PRO A 474 -3.81 1.74 -0.76
C PRO A 474 -3.93 3.26 -0.65
N GLY A 475 -3.40 3.84 0.44
CA GLY A 475 -3.39 5.28 0.65
C GLY A 475 -4.75 5.89 1.00
N GLU A 476 -5.75 5.09 1.38
CA GLU A 476 -7.07 5.60 1.83
C GLU A 476 -6.96 6.45 3.11
N GLU A 477 -5.87 6.32 3.85
CA GLU A 477 -5.52 7.15 5.02
C GLU A 477 -5.12 8.60 4.67
N VAL A 478 -4.96 8.92 3.38
CA VAL A 478 -4.67 10.26 2.88
C VAL A 478 -5.82 10.72 1.99
N ASP A 479 -6.40 11.86 2.34
CA ASP A 479 -7.44 12.51 1.54
C ASP A 479 -6.80 13.36 0.43
N ILE A 480 -7.33 13.24 -0.79
CA ILE A 480 -6.75 13.95 -1.94
C ILE A 480 -6.88 15.48 -1.76
N CYS A 481 -7.94 15.96 -1.13
CA CYS A 481 -8.13 17.40 -0.87
C CYS A 481 -7.65 17.85 0.52
N GLY A 482 -6.87 17.02 1.22
CA GLY A 482 -6.12 17.42 2.42
C GLY A 482 -6.95 17.59 3.70
N ARG A 483 -8.13 16.99 3.80
CA ARG A 483 -8.97 17.09 5.01
C ARG A 483 -8.50 16.17 6.13
N TRP A 484 -7.81 15.09 5.79
CA TRP A 484 -7.12 14.22 6.73
C TRP A 484 -5.87 13.59 6.11
N ASP A 485 -5.00 13.10 6.99
CA ASP A 485 -3.74 12.44 6.68
C ASP A 485 -3.53 11.26 7.64
N ALA A 486 -2.56 10.39 7.37
CA ALA A 486 -2.31 9.18 8.15
C ALA A 486 -1.99 9.44 9.63
N ASP A 487 -1.51 10.64 9.95
CA ASP A 487 -1.21 11.10 11.30
C ASP A 487 -2.29 12.00 11.92
N SER A 488 -3.42 12.23 11.24
CA SER A 488 -4.57 12.93 11.81
C SER A 488 -5.23 12.12 12.94
N ASP A 489 -5.63 12.80 14.01
CA ASP A 489 -6.24 12.17 15.18
C ASP A 489 -7.49 11.34 14.84
N CYS A 490 -8.32 11.82 13.91
CA CYS A 490 -9.51 11.10 13.46
C CYS A 490 -9.17 9.75 12.81
N ILE A 491 -8.09 9.67 12.03
CA ILE A 491 -7.62 8.44 11.39
C ILE A 491 -7.04 7.47 12.42
N ARG A 492 -6.23 7.98 13.35
CA ARG A 492 -5.66 7.19 14.44
C ARG A 492 -6.75 6.60 15.33
N GLN A 493 -7.75 7.39 15.71
CA GLN A 493 -8.94 6.93 16.46
C GLN A 493 -9.75 5.89 15.69
N LEU A 494 -9.99 6.12 14.38
CA LEU A 494 -10.70 5.20 13.51
C LEU A 494 -10.08 3.80 13.52
N TYR A 495 -8.75 3.73 13.39
CA TYR A 495 -8.00 2.46 13.38
C TYR A 495 -7.97 1.79 14.74
N THR A 496 -7.84 2.56 15.82
CA THR A 496 -7.93 2.05 17.19
C THR A 496 -9.29 1.44 17.50
N CYS A 497 -10.37 2.01 16.94
CA CYS A 497 -11.72 1.46 17.01
C CYS A 497 -11.92 0.18 16.16
N GLY A 498 -10.91 -0.23 15.40
CA GLY A 498 -10.94 -1.44 14.57
C GLY A 498 -11.56 -1.27 13.19
N ASN A 499 -11.82 -0.04 12.76
CA ASN A 499 -12.32 0.22 11.41
C ASN A 499 -11.14 0.26 10.43
N SER A 500 -11.20 -0.60 9.41
CA SER A 500 -10.12 -0.74 8.42
C SER A 500 -10.21 0.27 7.28
N SER A 501 -11.41 0.75 6.95
CA SER A 501 -11.67 1.69 5.85
C SER A 501 -12.23 3.02 6.35
N ILE A 502 -12.04 4.06 5.55
CA ILE A 502 -12.60 5.39 5.80
C ILE A 502 -14.12 5.33 5.65
N PRO A 503 -14.87 5.82 6.64
CA PRO A 503 -16.32 5.84 6.56
C PRO A 503 -16.79 6.66 5.36
N PHE A 504 -17.77 6.14 4.61
CA PHE A 504 -18.29 6.81 3.43
C PHE A 504 -18.83 8.21 3.73
N GLN A 505 -19.39 8.42 4.91
CA GLN A 505 -19.88 9.73 5.38
C GLN A 505 -18.77 10.77 5.64
N TRP A 506 -17.48 10.43 5.56
CA TRP A 506 -16.39 11.42 5.60
C TRP A 506 -16.04 11.92 4.20
N LYS A 507 -16.47 11.22 3.16
CA LYS A 507 -16.18 11.55 1.77
C LYS A 507 -17.18 12.58 1.26
N HIS A 508 -16.74 13.43 0.34
CA HIS A 508 -17.60 14.33 -0.43
C HIS A 508 -17.40 14.08 -1.92
N LYS A 509 -18.17 14.76 -2.77
CA LYS A 509 -18.08 14.67 -4.24
C LYS A 509 -16.66 14.92 -4.76
N PHE A 510 -16.40 14.59 -6.01
CA PHE A 510 -15.12 14.88 -6.66
C PHE A 510 -14.91 16.40 -6.80
N CYS A 511 -14.20 16.99 -5.83
CA CYS A 511 -14.08 18.44 -5.63
C CYS A 511 -12.95 19.09 -6.45
N HIS A 512 -12.97 20.42 -6.57
CA HIS A 512 -11.97 21.20 -7.30
C HIS A 512 -10.51 20.88 -6.95
N THR A 513 -10.16 20.77 -5.66
CA THR A 513 -8.78 20.39 -5.27
C THR A 513 -8.39 19.02 -5.82
N SER A 514 -9.26 18.03 -5.69
CA SER A 514 -9.00 16.68 -6.23
C SER A 514 -8.93 16.68 -7.75
N VAL A 515 -9.81 17.44 -8.41
CA VAL A 515 -9.86 17.58 -9.88
C VAL A 515 -8.57 18.20 -10.40
N GLN A 516 -8.10 19.30 -9.79
CA GLN A 516 -6.83 19.93 -10.13
C GLN A 516 -5.67 18.93 -10.01
N ALA A 517 -5.56 18.23 -8.87
CA ALA A 517 -4.49 17.25 -8.65
C ALA A 517 -4.49 16.13 -9.70
N VAL A 518 -5.65 15.57 -10.02
CA VAL A 518 -5.78 14.52 -11.03
C VAL A 518 -5.45 15.03 -12.43
N CYS A 519 -6.00 16.19 -12.84
CA CYS A 519 -5.73 16.78 -14.17
C CYS A 519 -4.26 17.14 -14.33
N HIS A 520 -3.64 17.77 -13.33
CA HIS A 520 -2.21 18.10 -13.36
C HIS A 520 -1.34 16.84 -13.44
N CYS A 521 -1.70 15.75 -12.75
CA CYS A 521 -1.02 14.46 -12.92
C CYS A 521 -1.18 13.88 -14.33
N ILE A 522 -2.38 13.96 -14.93
CA ILE A 522 -2.62 13.51 -16.32
C ILE A 522 -1.73 14.31 -17.29
N MET A 523 -1.70 15.63 -17.17
CA MET A 523 -0.85 16.52 -17.99
C MET A 523 0.64 16.21 -17.80
N THR A 524 1.07 16.00 -16.55
CA THR A 524 2.46 15.63 -16.22
C THR A 524 2.85 14.30 -16.88
N LEU A 525 1.95 13.31 -16.90
CA LEU A 525 2.18 12.03 -17.57
C LEU A 525 2.25 12.21 -19.09
N HIS A 526 1.32 12.96 -19.68
CA HIS A 526 1.30 13.24 -21.13
C HIS A 526 2.64 13.82 -21.61
N VAL A 527 3.17 14.81 -20.89
CA VAL A 527 4.46 15.46 -21.23
C VAL A 527 5.65 14.49 -21.15
N ASN A 528 5.57 13.45 -20.32
CA ASN A 528 6.71 12.57 -20.03
C ASN A 528 6.66 11.20 -20.72
N PHE A 529 5.53 10.86 -21.36
CA PHE A 529 5.31 9.58 -22.03
C PHE A 529 4.88 9.77 -23.48
N THR A 530 5.35 8.90 -24.37
CA THR A 530 4.90 8.88 -25.77
C THR A 530 3.40 8.58 -25.84
N ARG A 531 2.70 9.16 -26.82
CA ARG A 531 1.24 9.00 -27.02
C ARG A 531 0.77 7.54 -27.04
N THR A 532 1.54 6.66 -27.67
CA THR A 532 1.27 5.19 -27.71
C THR A 532 1.24 4.57 -26.32
N PHE A 533 2.10 5.05 -25.43
CA PHE A 533 2.27 4.49 -24.10
C PHE A 533 1.28 5.09 -23.10
N PHE A 534 1.01 6.38 -23.22
CA PHE A 534 -0.08 7.06 -22.52
C PHE A 534 -1.45 6.42 -22.83
N SER A 535 -1.63 5.95 -24.08
CA SER A 535 -2.83 5.25 -24.55
C SER A 535 -2.78 3.73 -24.37
N SER A 536 -1.93 3.21 -23.48
CA SER A 536 -1.87 1.77 -23.20
C SER A 536 -3.20 1.24 -22.65
N THR A 537 -3.50 -0.04 -22.92
CA THR A 537 -4.69 -0.69 -22.39
C THR A 537 -4.71 -0.71 -20.87
N SER A 538 -5.90 -0.53 -20.31
CA SER A 538 -6.16 -0.51 -18.87
C SER A 538 -6.04 -1.92 -18.27
N GLY A 539 -5.52 -1.95 -17.04
CA GLY A 539 -5.54 -3.11 -16.16
C GLY A 539 -6.81 -3.21 -15.30
N LEU A 540 -7.69 -2.21 -15.35
CA LEU A 540 -8.98 -2.23 -14.66
C LEU A 540 -10.04 -2.95 -15.49
N TYR A 541 -11.00 -3.56 -14.81
CA TYR A 541 -12.13 -4.28 -15.39
C TYR A 541 -11.74 -5.40 -16.37
N VAL A 542 -10.51 -5.91 -16.25
CA VAL A 542 -10.00 -6.98 -17.12
C VAL A 542 -10.80 -8.25 -16.90
N ARG A 543 -11.33 -8.78 -18.00
CA ARG A 543 -12.04 -10.07 -18.06
C ARG A 543 -11.41 -10.99 -19.10
N GLN A 544 -11.73 -12.27 -19.02
CA GLN A 544 -11.37 -13.24 -20.05
C GLN A 544 -12.64 -13.85 -20.62
N CYS A 545 -12.78 -13.85 -21.95
CA CYS A 545 -13.87 -14.56 -22.59
C CYS A 545 -13.61 -16.07 -22.48
N PHE A 546 -14.54 -16.81 -21.84
CA PHE A 546 -14.42 -18.26 -21.69
C PHE A 546 -14.61 -19.04 -23.00
N SER A 547 -15.33 -18.46 -23.98
CA SER A 547 -15.57 -19.10 -25.27
C SER A 547 -14.37 -19.02 -26.23
N CYS A 548 -13.80 -17.83 -26.43
CA CYS A 548 -12.71 -17.61 -27.40
C CYS A 548 -11.32 -17.42 -26.75
N GLY A 549 -11.26 -17.26 -25.41
CA GLY A 549 -10.03 -17.04 -24.66
C GLY A 549 -9.48 -15.61 -24.70
N LEU A 550 -10.13 -14.68 -25.42
CA LEU A 550 -9.68 -13.29 -25.57
C LEU A 550 -9.66 -12.56 -24.22
N LYS A 551 -8.57 -11.83 -23.97
CA LYS A 551 -8.45 -10.94 -22.81
C LYS A 551 -9.15 -9.63 -23.13
N LEU A 552 -10.26 -9.38 -22.46
CA LEU A 552 -11.09 -8.18 -22.62
C LEU A 552 -10.48 -7.07 -21.77
N GLN A 553 -9.83 -6.10 -22.42
CA GLN A 553 -9.19 -4.96 -21.77
C GLN A 553 -9.74 -3.66 -22.32
N LEU A 554 -9.97 -2.72 -21.43
CA LEU A 554 -10.47 -1.38 -21.75
C LEU A 554 -9.34 -0.47 -22.24
N GLN A 555 -9.70 0.59 -22.98
CA GLN A 555 -8.81 1.73 -23.22
C GLN A 555 -9.01 2.79 -22.12
N PRO A 556 -8.09 3.77 -21.97
CA PRO A 556 -8.19 4.79 -20.92
C PRO A 556 -9.54 5.53 -20.86
N LEU A 557 -10.13 5.87 -22.02
CA LEU A 557 -11.42 6.56 -22.06
C LEU A 557 -12.60 5.64 -21.66
N HIS A 558 -12.55 4.34 -21.93
CA HIS A 558 -13.56 3.41 -21.39
C HIS A 558 -13.47 3.29 -19.88
N THR A 559 -12.25 3.26 -19.34
CA THR A 559 -12.03 3.25 -17.88
C THR A 559 -12.54 4.54 -17.24
N LEU A 560 -12.35 5.69 -17.89
CA LEU A 560 -12.94 6.96 -17.45
C LEU A 560 -14.48 6.92 -17.47
N VAL A 561 -15.09 6.39 -18.54
CA VAL A 561 -16.55 6.21 -18.64
C VAL A 561 -17.09 5.37 -17.49
N LEU A 562 -16.45 4.25 -17.16
CA LEU A 562 -16.86 3.42 -16.01
C LEU A 562 -16.63 4.12 -14.67
N THR A 563 -15.55 4.89 -14.53
CA THR A 563 -15.28 5.69 -13.33
C THR A 563 -16.38 6.72 -13.11
N ALA A 564 -16.77 7.45 -14.15
CA ALA A 564 -17.88 8.39 -14.10
C ALA A 564 -19.22 7.69 -13.78
N PHE A 565 -19.46 6.52 -14.36
CA PHE A 565 -20.65 5.71 -14.07
C PHE A 565 -20.71 5.28 -12.60
N HIS A 566 -19.57 4.86 -12.02
CA HIS A 566 -19.48 4.52 -10.61
C HIS A 566 -19.68 5.73 -9.69
N LEU A 567 -19.17 6.91 -10.06
CA LEU A 567 -19.40 8.13 -9.27
C LEU A 567 -20.87 8.53 -9.27
N VAL A 568 -21.59 8.45 -10.39
CA VAL A 568 -23.02 8.79 -10.38
C VAL A 568 -23.88 7.72 -9.70
N CYS A 569 -23.47 6.45 -9.72
CA CYS A 569 -24.23 5.36 -9.10
C CYS A 569 -23.91 5.15 -7.60
N SER A 570 -22.69 5.48 -7.17
CA SER A 570 -22.14 5.12 -5.85
C SER A 570 -21.24 6.20 -5.27
N GLY A 571 -21.25 7.40 -5.84
CA GLY A 571 -20.54 8.56 -5.35
C GLY A 571 -21.25 9.25 -4.19
N CYS A 572 -20.57 10.25 -3.63
CA CYS A 572 -21.05 11.03 -2.51
C CYS A 572 -22.29 11.89 -2.86
N GLU A 573 -22.99 12.32 -1.82
CA GLU A 573 -24.08 13.28 -1.97
C GLU A 573 -23.58 14.58 -2.62
N GLY A 574 -24.39 15.14 -3.52
CA GLY A 574 -24.03 16.34 -4.28
C GLY A 574 -23.08 16.09 -5.46
N GLU A 575 -22.74 14.84 -5.78
CA GLU A 575 -21.97 14.54 -6.99
C GLU A 575 -22.72 15.00 -8.25
N ASP A 576 -22.01 15.75 -9.09
CA ASP A 576 -22.53 16.41 -10.29
C ASP A 576 -21.68 16.07 -11.54
N LEU A 577 -20.63 15.26 -11.39
CA LEU A 577 -19.70 14.83 -12.42
C LEU A 577 -18.90 15.94 -13.11
N PHE A 578 -18.86 17.17 -12.59
CA PHE A 578 -18.00 18.24 -13.12
C PHE A 578 -16.55 17.75 -13.24
N GLY A 579 -16.03 17.11 -12.20
CA GLY A 579 -14.66 16.60 -12.20
C GLY A 579 -14.41 15.50 -13.26
N MET A 580 -15.42 14.71 -13.61
CA MET A 580 -15.28 13.71 -14.70
C MET A 580 -15.30 14.36 -16.07
N VAL A 581 -16.09 15.43 -16.26
CA VAL A 581 -16.03 16.27 -17.47
C VAL A 581 -14.65 16.91 -17.61
N ALA A 582 -14.08 17.41 -16.51
CA ALA A 582 -12.72 17.95 -16.49
C ALA A 582 -11.67 16.89 -16.87
N CYS A 583 -11.72 15.69 -16.28
CA CYS A 583 -10.82 14.60 -16.64
C CYS A 583 -10.97 14.16 -18.12
N LEU A 584 -12.19 14.17 -18.67
CA LEU A 584 -12.44 13.86 -20.08
C LEU A 584 -11.79 14.88 -21.00
N LEU A 585 -12.07 16.17 -20.78
CA LEU A 585 -11.47 17.25 -21.55
C LEU A 585 -9.95 17.24 -21.44
N CYS A 586 -9.40 17.01 -20.25
CA CYS A 586 -7.96 16.89 -20.02
C CYS A 586 -7.33 15.73 -20.82
N LEU A 587 -7.92 14.53 -20.80
CA LEU A 587 -7.42 13.38 -21.57
C LEU A 587 -7.51 13.59 -23.08
N LEU A 588 -8.61 14.19 -23.55
CA LEU A 588 -8.76 14.57 -24.96
C LEU A 588 -7.70 15.61 -25.35
N ALA A 589 -7.41 16.58 -24.48
CA ALA A 589 -6.43 17.65 -24.73
C ALA A 589 -5.00 17.12 -24.72
N CYS A 590 -4.77 16.02 -24.00
CA CYS A 590 -3.56 15.20 -24.05
C CYS A 590 -3.54 14.23 -25.25
N GLY A 591 -4.48 14.34 -26.18
CA GLY A 591 -4.50 13.61 -27.45
C GLY A 591 -4.96 12.14 -27.36
N VAL A 592 -5.68 11.72 -26.31
CA VAL A 592 -6.24 10.36 -26.24
C VAL A 592 -7.37 10.21 -27.27
N ASN A 593 -7.24 9.23 -28.15
CA ASN A 593 -8.18 9.02 -29.25
C ASN A 593 -9.54 8.47 -28.74
N PRO A 594 -10.66 9.20 -28.91
CA PRO A 594 -12.01 8.81 -28.46
C PRO A 594 -12.67 7.75 -29.34
N ARG A 595 -12.10 7.43 -30.51
CA ARG A 595 -12.63 6.42 -31.44
C ARG A 595 -12.06 5.02 -31.19
N ASN A 596 -10.96 4.91 -30.44
CA ASN A 596 -10.30 3.63 -30.19
C ASN A 596 -11.26 2.63 -29.53
N PRO A 597 -11.63 1.52 -30.19
CA PRO A 597 -12.53 0.55 -29.61
C PRO A 597 -11.80 -0.36 -28.62
N ALA A 598 -12.57 -1.03 -27.76
CA ALA A 598 -12.10 -2.09 -26.88
C ALA A 598 -13.04 -3.31 -26.98
N PRO A 599 -12.50 -4.54 -26.91
CA PRO A 599 -13.34 -5.73 -26.85
C PRO A 599 -14.01 -5.82 -25.47
N ILE A 600 -15.33 -5.64 -25.44
CA ILE A 600 -16.13 -5.56 -24.20
C ILE A 600 -17.32 -6.53 -24.29
N SER A 601 -17.55 -7.26 -23.20
CA SER A 601 -18.78 -8.02 -22.95
C SER A 601 -19.57 -7.33 -21.85
N MET A 602 -20.76 -6.81 -22.18
CA MET A 602 -21.62 -6.10 -21.21
C MET A 602 -22.11 -7.04 -20.10
N SER A 603 -22.39 -8.31 -20.42
CA SER A 603 -22.79 -9.33 -19.44
C SER A 603 -21.67 -9.59 -18.43
N SER A 604 -20.43 -9.71 -18.92
CA SER A 604 -19.24 -9.95 -18.10
C SER A 604 -18.83 -8.75 -17.24
N LEU A 605 -19.09 -7.52 -17.70
CA LEU A 605 -18.85 -6.31 -16.90
C LEU A 605 -19.78 -6.24 -15.67
N PHE A 606 -21.06 -6.59 -15.83
CA PHE A 606 -22.06 -6.51 -14.76
C PHE A 606 -22.35 -7.83 -14.04
N HIS A 607 -21.61 -8.91 -14.33
CA HIS A 607 -21.86 -10.26 -13.81
C HIS A 607 -23.31 -10.72 -14.03
N GLN A 608 -23.93 -10.33 -15.14
CA GLN A 608 -25.29 -10.72 -15.51
C GLN A 608 -25.24 -11.91 -16.48
N GLY A 609 -25.42 -13.14 -15.96
CA GLY A 609 -25.60 -14.35 -16.76
C GLY A 609 -24.75 -15.54 -16.32
N ASP A 610 -25.24 -16.75 -16.61
CA ASP A 610 -24.45 -17.98 -16.53
C ASP A 610 -23.37 -17.93 -17.63
N LEU A 611 -22.09 -18.01 -17.25
CA LEU A 611 -20.91 -17.87 -18.12
C LEU A 611 -20.69 -19.06 -19.08
N GLU A 612 -21.76 -19.69 -19.55
CA GLU A 612 -21.69 -20.92 -20.34
C GLU A 612 -22.18 -20.70 -21.79
N ASP A 613 -21.22 -20.88 -22.70
CA ASP A 613 -21.33 -21.30 -24.12
C ASP A 613 -21.38 -20.28 -25.28
N VAL A 614 -21.51 -18.96 -25.11
CA VAL A 614 -21.47 -18.03 -26.27
C VAL A 614 -20.56 -16.81 -26.07
N CYS A 615 -19.75 -16.53 -27.10
CA CYS A 615 -18.94 -15.33 -27.20
C CYS A 615 -19.82 -14.11 -27.51
N ASP A 616 -20.00 -13.21 -26.53
CA ASP A 616 -20.87 -12.02 -26.65
C ASP A 616 -20.10 -10.69 -26.60
N HIS A 617 -18.76 -10.74 -26.60
CA HIS A 617 -17.97 -9.51 -26.63
C HIS A 617 -17.97 -8.89 -28.02
N GLU A 618 -17.93 -7.56 -28.06
CA GLU A 618 -17.82 -6.79 -29.30
C GLU A 618 -16.86 -5.61 -29.13
N ASP A 619 -16.40 -5.06 -30.24
CA ASP A 619 -15.55 -3.87 -30.24
C ASP A 619 -16.42 -2.63 -30.01
N ILE A 620 -16.42 -2.14 -28.77
CA ILE A 620 -17.23 -1.02 -28.32
C ILE A 620 -16.33 0.21 -28.19
N SER A 621 -16.74 1.36 -28.73
CA SER A 621 -16.07 2.65 -28.48
C SER A 621 -16.46 3.26 -27.14
N PRO A 622 -15.67 4.18 -26.55
CA PRO A 622 -16.04 4.86 -25.31
C PRO A 622 -17.43 5.52 -25.37
N CYS A 623 -17.75 6.16 -26.50
CA CYS A 623 -19.06 6.78 -26.71
C CYS A 623 -20.18 5.72 -26.72
N GLU A 624 -20.01 4.61 -27.44
CA GLU A 624 -21.00 3.53 -27.47
C GLU A 624 -21.20 2.87 -26.09
N LEU A 625 -20.11 2.69 -25.32
CA LEU A 625 -20.19 2.22 -23.94
C LEU A 625 -21.04 3.16 -23.08
N SER A 626 -20.83 4.48 -23.17
CA SER A 626 -21.59 5.47 -22.40
C SER A 626 -23.10 5.46 -22.72
N ARG A 627 -23.47 5.24 -23.99
CA ARG A 627 -24.88 5.10 -24.40
C ARG A 627 -25.52 3.85 -23.82
N ARG A 628 -24.80 2.72 -23.83
CA ARG A 628 -25.28 1.45 -23.25
C ARG A 628 -25.44 1.54 -21.75
N LEU A 629 -24.51 2.19 -21.06
CA LEU A 629 -24.63 2.45 -19.62
C LEU A 629 -25.82 3.35 -19.27
N SER A 630 -26.19 4.25 -20.18
CA SER A 630 -27.34 5.14 -20.00
C SER A 630 -28.70 4.42 -20.02
N THR A 631 -28.75 3.17 -20.48
CA THR A 631 -29.97 2.34 -20.48
C THR A 631 -30.06 1.40 -19.27
N VAL A 632 -29.00 1.34 -18.44
CA VAL A 632 -28.97 0.50 -17.24
C VAL A 632 -29.99 1.02 -16.22
N PRO A 633 -30.78 0.14 -15.56
CA PRO A 633 -31.85 0.54 -14.64
C PRO A 633 -31.45 1.50 -13.50
N ALA A 634 -30.15 1.53 -13.15
CA ALA A 634 -29.56 2.41 -12.13
C ALA A 634 -29.78 3.91 -12.40
N LYS A 635 -30.06 4.32 -13.64
CA LYS A 635 -30.30 5.73 -14.00
C LYS A 635 -31.43 6.38 -13.19
N THR A 636 -32.41 5.60 -12.75
CA THR A 636 -33.57 6.10 -11.99
C THR A 636 -33.22 6.60 -10.58
N SER A 637 -32.05 6.25 -10.05
CA SER A 637 -31.61 6.68 -8.71
C SER A 637 -30.62 7.85 -8.74
N TRP A 638 -30.29 8.40 -9.92
CA TRP A 638 -29.32 9.50 -10.04
C TRP A 638 -29.94 10.84 -9.65
N SER A 639 -29.16 11.68 -8.95
CA SER A 639 -29.53 13.07 -8.67
C SER A 639 -29.73 13.86 -9.96
N HIS A 640 -30.48 14.97 -9.89
CA HIS A 640 -30.68 15.85 -11.04
C HIS A 640 -29.35 16.36 -11.60
N GLN A 641 -28.47 16.82 -10.71
CA GLN A 641 -27.13 17.31 -11.04
C GLN A 641 -26.26 16.21 -11.66
N GLY A 642 -26.28 14.99 -11.09
CA GLY A 642 -25.56 13.84 -11.66
C GLY A 642 -26.08 13.43 -13.04
N GLN A 643 -27.39 13.58 -13.31
CA GLN A 643 -27.95 13.36 -14.65
C GLN A 643 -27.48 14.42 -15.66
N ILE A 644 -27.44 15.70 -15.27
CA ILE A 644 -26.90 16.78 -16.11
C ILE A 644 -25.44 16.50 -16.42
N GLY A 645 -24.62 16.24 -15.41
CA GLY A 645 -23.20 15.95 -15.59
C GLY A 645 -22.93 14.73 -16.46
N TRP A 646 -23.70 13.66 -16.28
CA TRP A 646 -23.57 12.45 -17.12
C TRP A 646 -23.94 12.73 -18.58
N ARG A 647 -25.01 13.49 -18.82
CA ARG A 647 -25.40 13.90 -20.18
C ARG A 647 -24.36 14.81 -20.82
N LEU A 648 -23.81 15.76 -20.06
CA LEU A 648 -22.74 16.64 -20.53
C LEU A 648 -21.48 15.84 -20.89
N PHE A 649 -21.06 14.92 -20.01
CA PHE A 649 -19.96 14.00 -20.25
C PHE A 649 -20.17 13.19 -21.54
N CYS A 650 -21.35 12.56 -21.72
CA CYS A 650 -21.69 11.81 -22.92
C CYS A 650 -21.70 12.68 -24.18
N THR A 651 -22.20 13.92 -24.08
CA THR A 651 -22.32 14.86 -25.20
C THR A 651 -20.94 15.32 -25.67
N VAL A 652 -20.07 15.74 -24.75
CA VAL A 652 -18.68 16.09 -25.04
C VAL A 652 -17.97 14.90 -25.69
N LEU A 653 -18.13 13.68 -25.14
CA LEU A 653 -17.52 12.48 -25.71
C LEU A 653 -18.04 12.16 -27.12
N SER A 654 -19.34 12.34 -27.39
CA SER A 654 -19.92 12.11 -28.72
C SER A 654 -19.41 13.13 -29.73
N ILE A 655 -19.47 14.42 -29.39
CA ILE A 655 -18.91 15.51 -30.20
C ILE A 655 -17.45 15.20 -30.53
N CYS A 656 -16.70 14.76 -29.53
CA CYS A 656 -15.29 14.46 -29.71
C CYS A 656 -15.03 13.17 -30.51
N THR A 657 -15.96 12.22 -30.50
CA THR A 657 -15.86 11.01 -31.33
C THR A 657 -16.15 11.33 -32.79
N ASP A 658 -17.15 12.18 -33.04
CA ASP A 658 -17.64 12.51 -34.39
C ASP A 658 -16.70 13.48 -35.13
N GLY A 659 -16.10 14.43 -34.41
CA GLY A 659 -15.19 15.43 -34.98
C GLY A 659 -13.74 14.98 -35.14
N TRP A 660 -13.37 13.76 -34.72
CA TRP A 660 -11.98 13.33 -34.72
C TRP A 660 -11.51 12.94 -36.13
N ASP A 661 -10.64 13.76 -36.73
CA ASP A 661 -10.03 13.49 -38.04
C ASP A 661 -9.01 12.34 -37.97
N VAL A 662 -9.06 11.44 -38.94
CA VAL A 662 -8.18 10.26 -39.06
C VAL A 662 -6.77 10.67 -39.51
N ASN A 663 -6.61 11.83 -40.14
CA ASN A 663 -5.31 12.33 -40.61
C ASN A 663 -4.48 12.99 -39.48
N SER A 664 -5.03 13.11 -38.27
CA SER A 664 -4.32 13.62 -37.07
C SER A 664 -3.26 12.67 -36.50
N ASP A 665 -3.25 11.41 -36.95
CA ASP A 665 -2.34 10.37 -36.48
C ASP A 665 -1.09 10.22 -37.38
N ASP A 666 -0.96 11.01 -38.46
CA ASP A 666 0.22 10.99 -39.35
C ASP A 666 1.34 11.88 -38.79
N GLU A 667 2.38 11.24 -38.24
CA GLU A 667 3.61 11.90 -37.84
C GLU A 667 4.35 12.43 -39.09
N GLY A 668 4.26 13.73 -39.34
CA GLY A 668 5.33 14.46 -40.06
C GLY A 668 5.01 15.09 -41.41
N GLU A 669 3.98 15.92 -41.51
CA GLU A 669 3.98 17.00 -42.51
C GLU A 669 4.08 18.35 -41.81
N ASP A 670 5.17 19.08 -42.10
CA ASP A 670 5.36 20.50 -41.80
C ASP A 670 4.25 21.29 -42.51
N VAL A 671 3.07 21.40 -41.88
CA VAL A 671 2.02 22.28 -42.36
C VAL A 671 2.39 23.69 -41.91
N GLU A 672 2.52 24.63 -42.87
CA GLU A 672 2.66 26.06 -42.57
C GLU A 672 1.55 26.47 -41.58
N VAL A 673 1.93 26.73 -40.33
CA VAL A 673 1.04 27.13 -39.25
C VAL A 673 0.86 28.64 -39.37
N ASP A 674 -0.37 29.11 -39.62
CA ASP A 674 -0.67 30.52 -39.40
C ASP A 674 -0.82 30.74 -37.90
N VAL A 675 0.29 31.16 -37.28
CA VAL A 675 0.45 31.26 -35.82
C VAL A 675 -0.68 32.06 -35.18
N PHE A 676 -1.34 33.00 -35.88
CA PHE A 676 -2.39 33.83 -35.28
C PHE A 676 -3.81 33.25 -35.37
N GLU A 677 -4.11 32.32 -36.30
CA GLU A 677 -5.44 31.71 -36.37
C GLU A 677 -5.67 30.65 -35.29
N ASP A 678 -4.60 30.14 -34.68
CA ASP A 678 -4.60 29.06 -33.69
C ASP A 678 -4.71 29.52 -32.23
N PHE A 679 -4.92 30.82 -31.97
CA PHE A 679 -5.15 31.34 -30.62
C PHE A 679 -6.53 31.99 -30.46
N ILE A 680 -7.08 31.89 -29.25
CA ILE A 680 -8.39 32.38 -28.85
C ILE A 680 -8.20 33.33 -27.66
N GLY A 681 -8.57 34.59 -27.83
CA GLY A 681 -8.48 35.62 -26.79
C GLY A 681 -8.33 37.03 -27.38
N GLU A 682 -8.39 38.06 -26.52
CA GLU A 682 -8.27 39.47 -26.93
C GLU A 682 -6.81 39.94 -27.01
N SER A 683 -5.92 39.35 -26.20
CA SER A 683 -4.50 39.69 -26.16
C SER A 683 -3.69 38.86 -27.16
N LEU A 684 -2.57 39.40 -27.64
CA LEU A 684 -1.64 38.65 -28.49
C LEU A 684 -1.04 37.48 -27.69
N PRO A 685 -0.84 36.30 -28.31
CA PRO A 685 -0.17 35.20 -27.66
C PRO A 685 1.28 35.58 -27.35
N ASP A 686 1.74 35.21 -26.15
CA ASP A 686 3.16 35.32 -25.77
C ASP A 686 4.02 34.33 -26.60
N ASP A 687 5.30 34.68 -26.81
CA ASP A 687 6.29 33.87 -27.51
C ASP A 687 6.38 32.46 -26.92
N TYR A 688 6.27 32.32 -25.58
CA TYR A 688 6.26 31.02 -24.91
C TYR A 688 5.05 30.16 -25.29
N LEU A 689 3.87 30.77 -25.39
CA LEU A 689 2.65 30.07 -25.79
C LEU A 689 2.73 29.61 -27.25
N ILE A 690 3.39 30.39 -28.12
CA ILE A 690 3.66 30.03 -29.50
C ILE A 690 4.62 28.83 -29.59
N GLU A 691 5.72 28.85 -28.83
CA GLU A 691 6.66 27.72 -28.76
C GLU A 691 5.99 26.46 -28.24
N LEU A 692 5.21 26.58 -27.16
CA LEU A 692 4.47 25.45 -26.59
C LEU A 692 3.45 24.90 -27.58
N HIS A 693 2.70 25.78 -28.26
CA HIS A 693 1.80 25.38 -29.32
C HIS A 693 2.59 24.53 -30.32
N ALA A 694 3.74 24.97 -30.82
CA ALA A 694 4.54 24.18 -31.77
C ALA A 694 5.05 22.83 -31.21
N GLU A 695 5.45 22.76 -29.93
CA GLU A 695 5.99 21.53 -29.32
C GLU A 695 4.93 20.50 -28.92
N LEU A 696 3.78 20.98 -28.43
CA LEU A 696 2.70 20.16 -27.91
C LEU A 696 1.50 20.11 -28.85
N HIS A 697 1.63 20.64 -30.07
CA HIS A 697 0.56 20.62 -31.06
C HIS A 697 0.17 19.18 -31.37
N THR A 698 -0.84 18.69 -30.68
CA THR A 698 -1.63 17.59 -31.18
C THR A 698 -2.75 18.25 -31.97
N ARG A 699 -2.67 18.24 -33.31
CA ARG A 699 -3.85 18.45 -34.17
C ARG A 699 -4.82 17.31 -33.89
N GLY A 700 -5.50 17.34 -32.75
CA GLY A 700 -6.62 16.47 -32.41
C GLY A 700 -7.92 17.26 -32.57
N ILE A 701 -8.96 16.82 -31.86
CA ILE A 701 -10.28 17.45 -31.94
C ILE A 701 -10.33 18.95 -31.60
N PHE A 702 -9.45 19.41 -30.71
CA PHE A 702 -9.51 20.78 -30.21
C PHE A 702 -9.13 21.81 -31.29
N GLY A 703 -8.21 21.48 -32.20
CA GLY A 703 -7.88 22.33 -33.34
C GLY A 703 -9.09 22.59 -34.25
N ASP A 704 -9.93 21.57 -34.46
CA ASP A 704 -11.13 21.68 -35.32
C ASP A 704 -12.37 22.20 -34.57
N ARG A 705 -12.41 22.05 -33.23
CA ARG A 705 -13.51 22.44 -32.35
C ARG A 705 -13.06 23.42 -31.26
N LYS A 706 -12.79 24.66 -31.70
CA LYS A 706 -12.40 25.80 -30.84
C LYS A 706 -13.36 26.06 -29.67
N ASP A 707 -14.63 25.72 -29.83
CA ASP A 707 -15.64 25.83 -28.77
C ASP A 707 -15.40 24.83 -27.63
N ILE A 708 -15.00 23.59 -27.95
CA ILE A 708 -14.63 22.59 -26.93
C ILE A 708 -13.29 22.96 -26.29
N ALA A 709 -12.38 23.57 -27.05
CA ALA A 709 -11.12 24.11 -26.52
C ALA A 709 -11.34 25.20 -25.49
N SER A 710 -12.25 26.14 -25.81
CA SER A 710 -12.66 27.21 -24.90
C SER A 710 -13.34 26.64 -23.65
N LEU A 711 -14.12 25.55 -23.78
CA LEU A 711 -14.71 24.86 -22.63
C LEU A 711 -13.62 24.26 -21.72
N TRP A 712 -12.56 23.66 -22.28
CA TRP A 712 -11.44 23.17 -21.48
C TRP A 712 -10.69 24.30 -20.77
N ALA A 713 -10.46 25.44 -21.44
CA ALA A 713 -9.89 26.63 -20.81
C ALA A 713 -10.78 27.16 -19.66
N ALA A 714 -12.10 27.20 -19.85
CA ALA A 714 -13.05 27.58 -18.80
C ALA A 714 -13.05 26.61 -17.61
N VAL A 715 -12.93 25.30 -17.85
CA VAL A 715 -12.80 24.30 -16.78
C VAL A 715 -11.50 24.48 -16.00
N GLN A 716 -10.38 24.79 -16.67
CA GLN A 716 -9.12 25.13 -16.02
C GLN A 716 -9.26 26.38 -15.14
N ALA A 717 -9.90 27.43 -15.65
CA ALA A 717 -10.17 28.64 -14.88
C ALA A 717 -11.02 28.34 -13.63
N GLU A 718 -12.10 27.56 -13.77
CA GLU A 718 -12.96 27.16 -12.64
C GLU A 718 -12.16 26.41 -11.54
N ILE A 719 -11.37 25.39 -11.91
CA ILE A 719 -10.58 24.62 -10.93
C ILE A 719 -9.42 25.42 -10.33
N LEU A 720 -8.97 26.50 -10.98
CA LEU A 720 -7.87 27.35 -10.50
C LEU A 720 -8.35 28.58 -9.72
N THR A 721 -9.62 28.99 -9.85
CA THR A 721 -10.14 30.21 -9.22
C THR A 721 -11.12 29.95 -8.09
N TYR A 722 -11.81 28.80 -8.07
CA TYR A 722 -12.93 28.59 -7.15
C TYR A 722 -12.78 27.39 -6.20
N ARG A 723 -13.07 27.61 -4.91
CA ARG A 723 -13.22 26.59 -3.87
C ARG A 723 -14.48 26.83 -3.06
N ARG A 724 -15.06 25.74 -2.56
CA ARG A 724 -16.17 25.80 -1.61
C ARG A 724 -15.67 26.33 -0.27
N LEU A 725 -16.16 27.51 0.14
CA LEU A 725 -15.64 28.20 1.33
C LEU A 725 -16.32 27.76 2.62
N ASP A 726 -17.61 27.45 2.56
CA ASP A 726 -18.43 26.99 3.68
C ASP A 726 -19.51 25.98 3.23
N ASP A 727 -20.31 25.48 4.17
CA ASP A 727 -21.34 24.48 3.89
C ASP A 727 -22.55 25.05 3.11
N GLU A 728 -22.73 26.37 3.08
CA GLU A 728 -23.82 27.04 2.35
C GLU A 728 -23.41 27.36 0.89
N SER A 729 -22.10 27.43 0.63
CA SER A 729 -21.53 27.70 -0.68
C SER A 729 -21.75 26.53 -1.65
N ASP A 730 -22.08 26.87 -2.89
CA ASP A 730 -22.18 25.92 -3.99
C ASP A 730 -20.83 25.30 -4.34
N TRP A 731 -20.89 24.11 -4.96
CA TRP A 731 -19.69 23.39 -5.38
C TRP A 731 -19.04 23.94 -6.64
N LEU A 732 -19.77 24.72 -7.43
CA LEU A 732 -19.30 25.43 -8.63
C LEU A 732 -19.48 26.92 -8.43
N SER A 733 -18.62 27.71 -9.07
CA SER A 733 -18.74 29.16 -9.07
C SER A 733 -19.98 29.61 -9.86
N SER A 734 -20.37 30.87 -9.66
CA SER A 734 -21.40 31.49 -10.50
C SER A 734 -21.00 31.67 -11.97
N TYR A 735 -19.73 31.41 -12.31
CA TYR A 735 -19.21 31.56 -13.68
C TYR A 735 -19.36 30.29 -14.52
N PHE A 736 -19.61 29.13 -13.89
CA PHE A 736 -19.68 27.84 -14.57
C PHE A 736 -21.03 27.13 -14.33
N ASP A 737 -21.91 27.16 -15.33
CA ASP A 737 -23.20 26.48 -15.31
C ASP A 737 -23.22 25.27 -16.26
N MET A 738 -23.20 24.07 -15.70
CA MET A 738 -23.21 22.83 -16.49
C MET A 738 -24.50 22.59 -17.27
N GLU A 739 -25.64 23.08 -16.78
CA GLU A 739 -26.93 22.91 -17.47
C GLU A 739 -26.97 23.80 -18.71
N MET A 740 -26.46 25.03 -18.61
CA MET A 740 -26.32 25.94 -19.74
C MET A 740 -25.34 25.39 -20.79
N VAL A 741 -24.17 24.90 -20.36
CA VAL A 741 -23.20 24.27 -21.28
C VAL A 741 -23.84 23.08 -22.00
N LEU A 742 -24.51 22.20 -21.27
CA LEU A 742 -25.21 21.05 -21.85
C LEU A 742 -26.27 21.48 -22.87
N ALA A 743 -27.12 22.43 -22.50
CA ALA A 743 -28.18 22.93 -23.38
C ALA A 743 -27.60 23.48 -24.68
N ASN A 744 -26.53 24.28 -24.62
CA ASN A 744 -25.90 24.83 -25.83
C ASN A 744 -25.34 23.72 -26.73
N LEU A 745 -24.59 22.78 -26.16
CA LEU A 745 -23.98 21.68 -26.92
C LEU A 745 -25.03 20.76 -27.56
N GLU A 746 -26.14 20.45 -26.87
CA GLU A 746 -27.23 19.62 -27.42
C GLU A 746 -27.96 20.30 -28.59
N HIS A 747 -28.02 21.64 -28.61
CA HIS A 747 -28.60 22.40 -29.72
C HIS A 747 -27.58 22.70 -30.85
N GLY A 748 -26.33 22.24 -30.72
CA GLY A 748 -25.26 22.50 -31.68
C GLY A 748 -24.70 23.92 -31.63
N TYR A 749 -24.95 24.66 -30.55
CA TYR A 749 -24.31 25.94 -30.29
C TYR A 749 -22.95 25.74 -29.61
N PRO A 750 -22.00 26.69 -29.75
CA PRO A 750 -20.74 26.67 -29.01
C PRO A 750 -20.95 26.53 -27.50
N ALA A 751 -20.07 25.80 -26.83
CA ALA A 751 -20.03 25.79 -25.38
C ALA A 751 -19.87 27.22 -24.86
N SER A 752 -20.75 27.62 -23.93
CA SER A 752 -20.73 28.95 -23.35
C SER A 752 -20.73 28.84 -21.84
N THR A 753 -19.88 29.63 -21.20
CA THR A 753 -19.79 29.82 -19.75
C THR A 753 -19.60 31.32 -19.53
N ARG A 754 -19.82 31.84 -18.32
CA ARG A 754 -19.60 33.27 -18.10
C ARG A 754 -18.12 33.65 -18.26
N PHE A 755 -17.20 32.73 -17.99
CA PHE A 755 -15.78 32.93 -18.32
C PHE A 755 -15.58 33.30 -19.80
N ILE A 756 -16.30 32.62 -20.70
CA ILE A 756 -16.22 32.86 -22.15
C ILE A 756 -17.02 34.11 -22.55
N GLU A 757 -18.25 34.25 -22.04
CA GLU A 757 -19.16 35.34 -22.40
C GLU A 757 -18.67 36.72 -21.95
N GLU A 758 -18.02 36.77 -20.78
CA GLU A 758 -17.50 38.01 -20.18
C GLU A 758 -16.02 38.26 -20.55
N GLY A 759 -15.39 37.40 -21.36
CA GLY A 759 -14.00 37.60 -21.80
C GLY A 759 -12.97 37.47 -20.66
N LEU A 760 -13.26 36.63 -19.66
CA LEU A 760 -12.44 36.50 -18.45
C LEU A 760 -11.28 35.52 -18.61
N LEU A 761 -11.23 34.77 -19.71
CA LEU A 761 -10.14 33.82 -19.98
C LEU A 761 -8.94 34.53 -20.60
N GLU A 762 -7.75 34.18 -20.13
CA GLU A 762 -6.52 34.56 -20.83
C GLU A 762 -6.46 33.96 -22.25
N THR A 763 -5.64 34.57 -23.09
CA THR A 763 -5.41 34.06 -24.44
C THR A 763 -4.87 32.64 -24.37
N HIS A 764 -5.56 31.74 -25.06
CA HIS A 764 -5.27 30.31 -25.05
C HIS A 764 -5.18 29.75 -26.47
N CYS A 765 -4.46 28.65 -26.59
CA CYS A 765 -4.31 27.89 -27.82
C CYS A 765 -5.63 27.24 -28.23
N SER A 766 -5.83 27.01 -29.53
CA SER A 766 -6.91 26.20 -30.11
C SER A 766 -6.91 24.76 -29.58
N CYS A 767 -5.80 24.29 -29.01
CA CYS A 767 -5.73 23.03 -28.26
C CYS A 767 -6.32 23.11 -26.84
N GLY A 768 -6.81 24.29 -26.41
CA GLY A 768 -7.38 24.55 -25.08
C GLY A 768 -6.34 24.79 -23.97
N TRP A 769 -5.06 24.90 -24.32
CA TRP A 769 -3.98 25.19 -23.37
C TRP A 769 -3.87 26.69 -23.14
N LEU A 770 -4.06 27.12 -21.89
CA LEU A 770 -3.70 28.45 -21.40
C LEU A 770 -2.18 28.52 -21.24
N VAL A 771 -1.59 29.72 -21.28
CA VAL A 771 -0.14 29.93 -21.13
C VAL A 771 0.36 29.17 -19.91
N PRO A 772 1.06 28.05 -20.04
CA PRO A 772 1.59 27.39 -18.87
C PRO A 772 2.88 28.07 -18.47
N THR A 773 3.32 27.81 -17.25
CA THR A 773 4.71 28.06 -16.86
C THR A 773 5.65 27.10 -17.58
N TRP A 774 6.97 27.26 -17.40
CA TRP A 774 8.01 26.32 -17.86
C TRP A 774 7.67 24.84 -17.60
N ASP A 775 6.90 24.58 -16.53
CA ASP A 775 6.51 23.25 -16.08
C ASP A 775 5.23 22.70 -16.75
N ARG A 776 4.70 23.38 -17.78
CA ARG A 776 3.54 22.93 -18.59
C ARG A 776 2.26 22.75 -17.76
N ILE A 777 2.16 23.49 -16.65
CA ILE A 777 0.99 23.59 -15.78
C ILE A 777 0.50 25.04 -15.79
N THR A 778 -0.80 25.22 -15.98
CA THR A 778 -1.50 26.50 -15.90
C THR A 778 -1.56 26.98 -14.46
N THR A 779 -1.13 28.21 -14.21
CA THR A 779 -1.23 28.88 -12.91
C THR A 779 -2.51 29.72 -12.85
N LEU A 780 -2.90 30.14 -11.65
CA LEU A 780 -4.03 31.06 -11.46
C LEU A 780 -3.84 32.34 -12.29
N GLU A 781 -2.66 32.95 -12.24
CA GLU A 781 -2.32 34.18 -12.96
C GLU A 781 -2.46 34.06 -14.48
N ASN A 782 -2.31 32.84 -15.03
CA ASN A 782 -2.37 32.59 -16.46
C ASN A 782 -3.72 32.05 -16.92
N ALA A 783 -4.67 31.87 -16.00
CA ALA A 783 -5.98 31.31 -16.31
C ALA A 783 -7.01 32.38 -16.65
N THR A 784 -6.93 33.54 -16.01
CA THR A 784 -7.94 34.60 -16.11
C THR A 784 -7.33 35.98 -16.24
N THR A 785 -7.97 36.84 -17.03
CA THR A 785 -7.55 38.24 -17.30
C THR A 785 -7.72 39.17 -16.09
N GLU A 786 -8.58 38.78 -15.15
CA GLU A 786 -8.87 39.51 -13.92
C GLU A 786 -8.75 38.58 -12.69
N TYR A 787 -8.45 39.16 -11.53
CA TYR A 787 -8.41 38.41 -10.27
C TYR A 787 -9.82 38.18 -9.70
N ILE A 788 -10.40 37.03 -10.03
CA ILE A 788 -11.75 36.61 -9.60
C ILE A 788 -11.74 35.41 -8.64
N ALA A 789 -10.54 35.02 -8.17
CA ALA A 789 -10.36 33.84 -7.34
C ALA A 789 -10.86 34.05 -5.91
N ASN A 790 -11.37 32.97 -5.29
CA ASN A 790 -11.75 32.96 -3.88
C ASN A 790 -10.78 32.14 -3.01
N LEU A 791 -9.52 32.06 -3.43
CA LEU A 791 -8.53 31.15 -2.85
C LEU A 791 -7.75 31.71 -1.66
N ASP A 792 -7.93 32.99 -1.32
CA ASP A 792 -7.21 33.73 -0.27
C ASP A 792 -7.63 33.36 1.16
N VAL A 793 -7.72 32.07 1.44
CA VAL A 793 -7.98 31.51 2.77
C VAL A 793 -6.69 30.89 3.30
N TRP A 794 -5.83 31.72 3.88
CA TRP A 794 -4.45 31.38 4.28
C TRP A 794 -4.32 30.13 5.18
N GLU A 795 -5.35 29.80 5.97
CA GLU A 795 -5.37 28.60 6.81
C GLU A 795 -5.61 27.28 6.04
N ARG A 796 -6.11 27.36 4.80
CA ARG A 796 -6.44 26.24 3.91
C ARG A 796 -5.64 26.21 2.62
N ALA A 797 -5.04 27.34 2.22
CA ALA A 797 -4.19 27.47 1.04
C ALA A 797 -2.73 27.14 1.35
N THR A 798 -2.06 26.45 0.44
CA THR A 798 -0.60 26.35 0.37
C THR A 798 -0.12 26.80 -1.00
N TYR A 799 1.14 27.19 -1.10
CA TYR A 799 1.73 27.73 -2.33
C TYR A 799 2.96 26.90 -2.72
N SER A 800 3.10 26.58 -4.00
CA SER A 800 4.26 25.88 -4.57
C SER A 800 4.75 26.62 -5.80
N VAL A 801 6.04 26.98 -5.81
CA VAL A 801 6.67 27.69 -6.93
C VAL A 801 6.97 26.69 -8.05
N LEU A 802 6.42 26.96 -9.24
CA LEU A 802 6.72 26.22 -10.45
C LEU A 802 8.05 26.72 -11.03
N GLY A 803 9.06 25.87 -11.05
CA GLY A 803 10.37 26.19 -11.63
C GLY A 803 11.44 26.64 -10.64
N GLU A 804 11.15 26.74 -9.34
CA GLU A 804 12.22 26.42 -8.39
C GLU A 804 12.45 24.90 -8.50
N ILE A 805 13.74 24.53 -8.63
CA ILE A 805 14.32 23.18 -8.57
C ILE A 805 14.61 22.51 -9.93
#